data_AF-A0A1Q7B539-F1
#
_entry.id   AF-A0A1Q7B539-F1
#
_cell.length_a   1.000
_cell.length_b   1.000
_cell.length_c   1.000
_cell.angle_alpha   90.00
_cell.angle_beta   90.00
_cell.angle_gamma   90.00
#
_symmetry.space_group_name_H-M   'P 1'
#
loop_
_entity.id
_entity.type
_entity.pdbx_description
1 polymer ?
#
loop_
_entity_poly.entity_id
_entity_poly.type
_entity_poly.pdbx_seq_one_letter_code
_entity_poly.pdbx_strand_id
1 'polypeptide(L)'
;MDLGQWLRSLGLQSYEQAFRDNGIDFDVLPRLTADDLKEIGVLAVGHRRKILDAIGEVAARGSADHSSTEMPHQAERRQLTVMFCDLVGSTALSARLDPEDLQEVLRAYQSQVKAVVRDYGGYIAKYMGDGALVYFGYPQAHEDDAERAVRAGLELVKRIGKLNTAVGEPLNARIGIATGLVVVGDLIGSGESQERGIAGETPNLAARLQERAEAGAVVLSDATRRLLGDLFELTKLTPSALKGFPEPVQAWRALGEGHAESRFAALHGTRLTPLIGRGEELELVLSRWRQAKEGGGQVALISGEPGIGKSRLVLALRERLQEEPKATVSYACSPHHVHSALFPFIAQLERSLGFSPTHSWEARLSRLESLVQETVPEPSDAVVALFTELLGIPTGTQEAIAAMSPQQKKGLLFRTFVAQLEGLATQGALLIVLEDAHWLDPTSRELFDQIVDRLQRLPVLLVVTFRPELSPPWIGFPHVTLLTLNRLAKAQARSLVERITGGKALPSEVLEQILARTEGVPLFTEELTKTVLESGFLGDAGDRYVLAGPLPPLAIPATLRDSLMARLDRLAPVMKEVAQIGACLGREFDHELLSAVVPLPDAELQAALDQLVAAELVFRRGIPPATTYIFKHALVRDAAYESLLRKRRQALHARIASVIETRFAQMLEAQPERVAGHFSEAGLPEKAIGYWLRAGRLAAARSASVEAIAHLRAGLASVHDLPPGASRSRWELSLQLALGGPLIATKGFASSEAEMAYQRAQDLSRELGRDTDLFTALRGLGYVHHVRGDLRQSMREFPEAIDLAGRIGEPALLVQAYHFAGVTTFHIGAFQTARDWLQRSLEAEDSPNSYHSELYGINMGVFCHAYIGHCDWHLGYSDRALKAAEEALSLAREVSHPFSIALALAYLAMLHQFRCEPEGALETAEEARGLCQEYRFNYYAAWSALVRAWAIAEQGRIGEGLSAYDAALKEFGETGAGLRMPHYLGLLAGIHRKAGQRAAGFKLLTEAAQVAERSQESWCNAMLELERGQLLLLDASEEACDEADAAFKHAIDIAVDQSAKTLELRASIARARLYADQGEGQKAIDMLTPIYSWFAHGVETRDLLRARTLLSQIR
;
A
#
# COMPACT_ATOMS: atom_id res chain seq x y z
N MET A 1 43.23 19.78 -35.74
CA MET A 1 44.42 20.42 -36.35
C MET A 1 44.68 19.69 -37.66
N ASP A 2 44.98 20.36 -38.78
CA ASP A 2 45.34 19.68 -40.04
C ASP A 2 46.84 19.38 -40.08
N LEU A 3 47.25 18.25 -40.67
CA LEU A 3 48.62 17.72 -40.62
C LEU A 3 49.63 18.70 -41.22
N GLY A 4 49.23 19.38 -42.30
CA GLY A 4 50.03 20.43 -42.93
C GLY A 4 50.24 21.64 -42.02
N GLN A 5 49.24 22.01 -41.23
CA GLN A 5 49.34 23.11 -40.26
C GLN A 5 50.26 22.73 -39.09
N TRP A 6 50.20 21.46 -38.66
CA TRP A 6 51.08 20.92 -37.62
C TRP A 6 52.55 20.89 -38.07
N LEU A 7 52.85 20.38 -39.28
CA LEU A 7 54.22 20.40 -39.83
C LEU A 7 54.75 21.83 -40.07
N ARG A 8 53.89 22.75 -40.51
CA ARG A 8 54.22 24.19 -40.61
C ARG A 8 54.59 24.78 -39.24
N SER A 9 53.88 24.43 -38.17
CA SER A 9 54.17 24.93 -36.82
C SER A 9 55.55 24.48 -36.28
N LEU A 10 56.07 23.37 -36.80
CA LEU A 10 57.41 22.85 -36.48
C LEU A 10 58.52 23.41 -37.39
N GLY A 11 58.15 24.21 -38.40
CA GLY A 11 59.05 24.71 -39.44
C GLY A 11 59.50 23.63 -40.43
N LEU A 12 58.69 22.57 -40.60
CA LEU A 12 59.02 21.36 -41.37
C LEU A 12 58.05 21.12 -42.53
N GLN A 13 57.45 22.19 -43.07
CA GLN A 13 56.46 22.12 -44.15
C GLN A 13 56.94 21.45 -45.44
N SER A 14 58.26 21.37 -45.66
CA SER A 14 58.84 20.69 -46.81
C SER A 14 58.55 19.18 -46.85
N TYR A 15 58.16 18.57 -45.71
CA TYR A 15 57.82 17.15 -45.62
C TYR A 15 56.32 16.85 -45.72
N GLU A 16 55.48 17.88 -45.87
CA GLU A 16 54.02 17.73 -45.89
C GLU A 16 53.56 16.77 -47.02
N GLN A 17 54.14 16.89 -48.21
CA GLN A 17 53.79 16.02 -49.33
C GLN A 17 54.20 14.55 -49.05
N ALA A 18 55.39 14.33 -48.49
CA ALA A 18 55.87 12.99 -48.19
C ALA A 18 55.01 12.28 -47.13
N PHE A 19 54.49 13.00 -46.14
CA PHE A 19 53.57 12.44 -45.15
C PHE A 19 52.21 12.08 -45.78
N ARG A 20 51.67 12.94 -46.67
CA ARG A 20 50.41 12.67 -47.37
C ARG A 20 50.52 11.48 -48.34
N ASP A 21 51.60 11.42 -49.12
CA ASP A 21 51.81 10.37 -50.12
C ASP A 21 51.98 8.98 -49.48
N ASN A 22 52.42 8.93 -48.21
CA ASN A 22 52.55 7.70 -47.42
C ASN A 22 51.37 7.47 -46.46
N GLY A 23 50.26 8.21 -46.62
CA GLY A 23 49.02 7.99 -45.88
C GLY A 23 49.12 8.25 -44.37
N ILE A 24 50.06 9.12 -43.95
CA ILE A 24 50.26 9.44 -42.54
C ILE A 24 49.28 10.54 -42.12
N ASP A 25 48.37 10.22 -41.20
CA ASP A 25 47.45 11.16 -40.56
C ASP A 25 47.66 11.22 -39.03
N PHE A 26 46.79 11.94 -38.31
CA PHE A 26 46.91 12.10 -36.85
C PHE A 26 46.69 10.81 -36.05
N ASP A 27 46.05 9.80 -36.62
CA ASP A 27 45.82 8.51 -35.96
C ASP A 27 47.06 7.61 -36.09
N VAL A 28 47.79 7.73 -37.20
CA VAL A 28 49.04 6.99 -37.45
C VAL A 28 50.26 7.67 -36.82
N LEU A 29 50.24 9.01 -36.70
CA LEU A 29 51.34 9.82 -36.15
C LEU A 29 51.98 9.26 -34.87
N PRO A 30 51.23 8.84 -33.83
CA PRO A 30 51.79 8.35 -32.55
C PRO A 30 52.60 7.06 -32.67
N ARG A 31 52.49 6.35 -33.80
CA ARG A 31 53.13 5.05 -34.02
C ARG A 31 54.38 5.14 -34.90
N LEU A 32 54.68 6.32 -35.45
CA LEU A 32 55.86 6.50 -36.29
C LEU A 32 57.14 6.40 -35.48
N THR A 33 58.09 5.63 -36.00
CA THR A 33 59.44 5.49 -35.44
C THR A 33 60.45 6.33 -36.22
N ALA A 34 61.65 6.45 -35.67
CA ALA A 34 62.75 7.16 -36.32
C ALA A 34 63.20 6.51 -37.64
N ASP A 35 62.90 5.23 -37.85
CA ASP A 35 63.20 4.50 -39.08
C ASP A 35 62.09 4.68 -40.13
N ASP A 36 60.82 4.66 -39.73
CA ASP A 36 59.69 4.99 -40.63
C ASP A 36 59.86 6.41 -41.23
N LEU A 37 60.29 7.36 -40.40
CA LEU A 37 60.56 8.73 -40.85
C LEU A 37 61.74 8.81 -41.83
N LYS A 38 62.73 7.91 -41.75
CA LYS A 38 63.80 7.83 -42.76
C LYS A 38 63.24 7.30 -44.08
N GLU A 39 62.38 6.29 -44.04
CA GLU A 39 61.82 5.65 -45.24
C GLU A 39 60.98 6.62 -46.06
N ILE A 40 60.25 7.53 -45.41
CA ILE A 40 59.48 8.59 -46.09
C ILE A 40 60.32 9.83 -46.45
N GLY A 41 61.66 9.77 -46.31
CA GLY A 41 62.58 10.80 -46.82
C GLY A 41 63.00 11.88 -45.81
N VAL A 42 62.69 11.75 -44.51
CA VAL A 42 63.19 12.66 -43.47
C VAL A 42 64.58 12.25 -43.02
N LEU A 43 65.60 12.44 -43.85
CA LEU A 43 66.95 11.92 -43.58
C LEU A 43 67.68 12.67 -42.44
N ALA A 44 67.41 13.96 -42.27
CA ALA A 44 68.04 14.80 -41.25
C ALA A 44 67.62 14.36 -39.83
N VAL A 45 68.60 13.96 -39.01
CA VAL A 45 68.38 13.45 -37.63
C VAL A 45 67.65 14.48 -36.77
N GLY A 46 67.98 15.77 -36.91
CA GLY A 46 67.33 16.85 -36.15
C GLY A 46 65.85 17.03 -36.49
N HIS A 47 65.46 16.83 -37.75
CA HIS A 47 64.05 16.92 -38.17
C HIS A 47 63.26 15.71 -37.68
N ARG A 48 63.86 14.51 -37.71
CA ARG A 48 63.22 13.31 -37.15
C ARG A 48 63.00 13.42 -35.65
N ARG A 49 63.99 13.91 -34.90
CA ARG A 49 63.80 14.17 -33.46
C ARG A 49 62.70 15.19 -33.20
N LYS A 50 62.71 16.34 -33.90
CA LYS A 50 61.64 17.34 -33.77
C LYS A 50 60.25 16.80 -34.06
N ILE A 51 60.11 15.94 -35.07
CA ILE A 51 58.82 15.32 -35.42
C ILE A 51 58.40 14.33 -34.33
N LEU A 52 59.30 13.45 -33.86
CA LEU A 52 59.00 12.48 -32.80
C LEU A 52 58.70 13.14 -31.45
N ASP A 53 59.43 14.21 -31.10
CA ASP A 53 59.18 14.99 -29.88
C ASP A 53 57.80 15.67 -29.95
N ALA A 54 57.47 16.27 -31.10
CA ALA A 54 56.17 16.89 -31.32
C ALA A 54 55.01 15.87 -31.39
N ILE A 55 55.27 14.65 -31.89
CA ILE A 55 54.32 13.52 -31.81
C ILE A 55 54.09 13.16 -30.35
N GLY A 56 55.14 13.11 -29.53
CA GLY A 56 55.05 12.91 -28.08
C GLY A 56 54.19 13.97 -27.39
N GLU A 57 54.28 15.23 -27.80
CA GLU A 57 53.45 16.32 -27.27
C GLU A 57 51.97 16.25 -27.72
N VAL A 58 51.70 15.81 -28.95
CA VAL A 58 50.33 15.58 -29.44
C VAL A 58 49.71 14.35 -28.77
N ALA A 59 50.48 13.28 -28.59
CA ALA A 59 50.07 12.10 -27.84
C ALA A 59 49.81 12.44 -26.36
N ALA A 60 50.64 13.29 -25.74
CA ALA A 60 50.43 13.77 -24.37
C ALA A 60 49.19 14.67 -24.21
N ARG A 61 48.75 15.35 -25.27
CA ARG A 61 47.48 16.12 -25.28
C ARG A 61 46.25 15.25 -25.58
N GLY A 62 46.42 14.13 -26.26
CA GLY A 62 45.39 13.10 -26.46
C GLY A 62 45.29 12.08 -25.31
N SER A 63 46.32 11.97 -24.46
CA SER A 63 46.41 11.09 -23.29
C SER A 63 46.26 11.83 -21.96
N ALA A 64 45.64 13.02 -21.96
CA ALA A 64 45.21 13.70 -20.75
C ALA A 64 43.95 13.05 -20.13
N ASP A 65 43.48 11.93 -20.70
CA ASP A 65 42.59 11.00 -20.04
C ASP A 65 43.29 9.64 -19.89
N HIS A 66 43.54 9.27 -18.63
CA HIS A 66 43.98 7.95 -18.16
C HIS A 66 45.46 7.56 -18.35
N SER A 67 46.33 8.14 -17.52
CA SER A 67 47.32 7.33 -16.79
C SER A 67 47.63 7.98 -15.43
N SER A 68 47.41 7.20 -14.37
CA SER A 68 47.73 7.51 -12.99
C SER A 68 49.21 7.87 -12.86
N THR A 69 49.49 9.16 -12.69
CA THR A 69 50.78 9.62 -12.17
C THR A 69 50.75 9.36 -10.66
N GLU A 70 51.39 8.28 -10.22
CA GLU A 70 51.78 8.16 -8.81
C GLU A 70 52.77 9.30 -8.51
N MET A 71 52.25 10.35 -7.88
CA MET A 71 53.04 11.36 -7.21
C MET A 71 53.81 10.70 -6.06
N PRO A 72 55.04 11.12 -5.75
CA PRO A 72 55.71 10.71 -4.51
C PRO A 72 54.85 11.22 -3.34
N HIS A 73 54.18 10.31 -2.64
CA HIS A 73 53.32 10.66 -1.51
C HIS A 73 54.19 11.13 -0.33
N GLN A 74 54.13 12.43 -0.03
CA GLN A 74 54.65 12.94 1.24
C GLN A 74 53.93 12.24 2.40
N ALA A 75 54.67 11.92 3.46
CA ALA A 75 54.13 11.28 4.64
C ALA A 75 53.02 12.14 5.27
N GLU A 76 51.83 11.56 5.46
CA GLU A 76 50.64 12.28 5.93
C GLU A 76 50.07 11.67 7.21
N ARG A 77 49.62 12.52 8.13
CA ARG A 77 48.90 12.11 9.35
C ARG A 77 47.42 11.96 9.03
N ARG A 78 46.88 10.75 9.16
CA ARG A 78 45.47 10.45 8.93
C ARG A 78 44.94 9.50 10.00
N GLN A 79 43.65 9.59 10.29
CA GLN A 79 42.97 8.59 11.12
C GLN A 79 42.63 7.40 10.21
N LEU A 80 43.09 6.20 10.57
CA LEU A 80 42.82 4.98 9.81
C LEU A 80 42.25 3.90 10.71
N THR A 81 41.38 3.07 10.12
CA THR A 81 40.93 1.82 10.75
C THR A 81 41.77 0.69 10.18
N VAL A 82 42.51 0.02 11.04
CA VAL A 82 43.42 -1.08 10.70
C VAL A 82 42.79 -2.39 11.15
N MET A 83 42.65 -3.34 10.22
CA MET A 83 42.21 -4.69 10.47
C MET A 83 43.37 -5.66 10.26
N PHE A 84 43.55 -6.55 11.23
CA PHE A 84 44.47 -7.69 11.14
C PHE A 84 43.64 -8.98 11.11
N CYS A 85 43.78 -9.78 10.07
CA CYS A 85 43.10 -11.06 9.91
C CYS A 85 44.14 -12.18 9.88
N ASP A 86 43.92 -13.24 10.65
CA ASP A 86 44.87 -14.34 10.80
C ASP A 86 44.16 -15.70 10.77
N LEU A 87 44.72 -16.68 10.06
CA LEU A 87 44.17 -18.03 9.97
C LEU A 87 44.59 -18.87 11.20
N VAL A 88 43.60 -19.32 11.98
CA VAL A 88 43.83 -20.09 13.19
C VAL A 88 44.41 -21.46 12.87
N GLY A 89 45.52 -21.83 13.52
CA GLY A 89 46.09 -23.17 13.42
C GLY A 89 46.93 -23.41 12.16
N SER A 90 47.27 -22.37 11.40
CA SER A 90 48.13 -22.44 10.20
C SER A 90 49.45 -23.21 10.40
N THR A 91 50.13 -23.04 11.54
CA THR A 91 51.39 -23.73 11.86
C THR A 91 51.19 -25.23 12.12
N ALA A 92 50.05 -25.60 12.71
CA ALA A 92 49.67 -26.99 12.89
C ALA A 92 49.26 -27.64 11.56
N LEU A 93 48.59 -26.88 10.69
CA LEU A 93 48.28 -27.28 9.32
C LEU A 93 49.56 -27.48 8.50
N SER A 94 50.55 -26.59 8.61
CA SER A 94 51.83 -26.72 7.89
C SER A 94 52.70 -27.91 8.36
N ALA A 95 52.46 -28.42 9.56
CA ALA A 95 53.14 -29.61 10.08
C ALA A 95 52.43 -30.92 9.67
N ARG A 96 51.15 -30.86 9.26
CA ARG A 96 50.30 -32.02 8.92
C ARG A 96 50.06 -32.19 7.42
N LEU A 97 50.09 -31.10 6.65
CA LEU A 97 49.77 -31.08 5.22
C LEU A 97 51.04 -31.05 4.37
N ASP A 98 50.96 -31.62 3.17
CA ASP A 98 51.98 -31.43 2.14
C ASP A 98 52.07 -29.94 1.76
N PRO A 99 53.26 -29.39 1.44
CA PRO A 99 53.41 -28.01 1.01
C PRO A 99 52.50 -27.59 -0.16
N GLU A 100 52.15 -28.50 -1.08
CA GLU A 100 51.23 -28.21 -2.20
C GLU A 100 49.78 -28.02 -1.70
N ASP A 101 49.30 -28.89 -0.80
CA ASP A 101 47.98 -28.81 -0.18
C ASP A 101 47.84 -27.56 0.71
N LEU A 102 48.89 -27.22 1.47
CA LEU A 102 48.94 -26.00 2.28
C LEU A 102 48.88 -24.75 1.41
N GLN A 103 49.56 -24.75 0.25
CA GLN A 103 49.53 -23.63 -0.68
C GLN A 103 48.13 -23.42 -1.28
N GLU A 104 47.39 -24.50 -1.56
CA GLU A 104 46.00 -24.42 -2.03
C GLU A 104 45.07 -23.83 -0.95
N VAL A 105 45.22 -24.27 0.31
CA VAL A 105 44.47 -23.72 1.46
C VAL A 105 44.75 -22.22 1.64
N LEU A 106 46.01 -21.80 1.58
CA LEU A 106 46.39 -20.39 1.70
C LEU A 106 45.87 -19.54 0.53
N ARG A 107 45.88 -20.07 -0.71
CA ARG A 107 45.29 -19.37 -1.87
C ARG A 107 43.78 -19.22 -1.72
N ALA A 108 43.06 -20.24 -1.25
CA ALA A 108 41.63 -20.16 -1.01
C ALA A 108 41.29 -19.11 0.06
N TYR A 109 42.04 -19.10 1.17
CA TYR A 109 41.94 -18.08 2.21
C TYR A 109 42.22 -16.67 1.67
N GLN A 110 43.36 -16.45 1.01
CA GLN A 110 43.73 -15.14 0.47
C GLN A 110 42.74 -14.65 -0.60
N SER A 111 42.15 -15.54 -1.39
CA SER A 111 41.08 -15.21 -2.35
C SER A 111 39.82 -14.68 -1.66
N GLN A 112 39.39 -15.32 -0.56
CA GLN A 112 38.27 -14.83 0.25
C GLN A 112 38.59 -13.48 0.90
N VAL A 113 39.80 -13.33 1.45
CA VAL A 113 40.27 -12.06 2.03
C VAL A 113 40.23 -10.94 0.99
N LYS A 114 40.77 -11.19 -0.21
CA LYS A 114 40.79 -10.23 -1.31
C LYS A 114 39.39 -9.84 -1.78
N ALA A 115 38.48 -10.80 -1.90
CA ALA A 115 37.11 -10.54 -2.33
C ALA A 115 36.39 -9.67 -1.31
N VAL A 116 36.35 -10.09 -0.03
CA VAL A 116 35.62 -9.36 1.02
C VAL A 116 36.21 -7.97 1.26
N VAL A 117 37.55 -7.84 1.36
CA VAL A 117 38.17 -6.55 1.60
C VAL A 117 37.87 -5.56 0.46
N ARG A 118 37.88 -6.02 -0.80
CA ARG A 118 37.50 -5.19 -1.95
C ARG A 118 36.02 -4.78 -1.90
N ASP A 119 35.12 -5.71 -1.58
CA ASP A 119 33.67 -5.47 -1.56
C ASP A 119 33.29 -4.42 -0.49
N TYR A 120 34.06 -4.32 0.60
CA TYR A 120 33.88 -3.31 1.66
C TYR A 120 34.81 -2.09 1.51
N GLY A 121 35.51 -1.94 0.38
CA GLY A 121 36.32 -0.75 0.08
C GLY A 121 37.60 -0.60 0.93
N GLY A 122 38.13 -1.71 1.48
CA GLY A 122 39.40 -1.74 2.18
C GLY A 122 40.59 -1.97 1.24
N TYR A 123 41.77 -1.55 1.68
CA TYR A 123 43.03 -1.73 0.98
C TYR A 123 43.91 -2.76 1.69
N ILE A 124 44.27 -3.85 1.01
CA ILE A 124 45.18 -4.86 1.56
C ILE A 124 46.60 -4.32 1.48
N ALA A 125 47.17 -4.00 2.64
CA ALA A 125 48.49 -3.43 2.74
C ALA A 125 49.60 -4.47 2.57
N LYS A 126 49.42 -5.64 3.19
CA LYS A 126 50.41 -6.73 3.14
C LYS A 126 49.78 -8.08 3.49
N TYR A 127 50.23 -9.13 2.81
CA TYR A 127 50.04 -10.51 3.25
C TYR A 127 51.27 -10.96 4.05
N MET A 128 51.04 -11.65 5.16
CA MET A 128 52.05 -12.17 6.07
C MET A 128 51.87 -13.69 6.19
N GLY A 129 51.93 -14.39 5.05
CA GLY A 129 51.64 -15.82 4.97
C GLY A 129 50.14 -16.11 5.16
N ASP A 130 49.80 -16.52 6.37
CA ASP A 130 48.46 -16.81 6.90
C ASP A 130 47.75 -15.57 7.49
N GLY A 131 48.48 -14.47 7.67
CA GLY A 131 47.95 -13.18 8.08
C GLY A 131 47.71 -12.19 6.93
N ALA A 132 46.76 -11.28 7.09
CA ALA A 132 46.51 -10.16 6.19
C ALA A 132 46.30 -8.86 6.99
N LEU A 133 47.03 -7.81 6.58
CA LEU A 133 46.92 -6.46 7.12
C LEU A 133 46.12 -5.58 6.15
N VAL A 134 45.05 -4.97 6.64
CA VAL A 134 44.08 -4.24 5.83
C VAL A 134 43.83 -2.85 6.40
N TYR A 135 43.79 -1.85 5.53
CA TYR A 135 43.51 -0.45 5.88
C TYR A 135 42.16 -0.02 5.31
N PHE A 136 41.31 0.54 6.16
CA PHE A 136 40.09 1.24 5.77
C PHE A 136 40.30 2.75 6.00
N GLY A 137 39.88 3.55 5.03
CA GLY A 137 40.16 4.99 4.94
C GLY A 137 41.40 5.37 4.12
N TYR A 138 41.95 4.42 3.36
CA TYR A 138 43.09 4.59 2.45
C TYR A 138 42.88 3.78 1.17
N PRO A 139 43.17 4.32 -0.03
CA PRO A 139 43.66 5.68 -0.32
C PRO A 139 42.60 6.79 -0.19
N GLN A 140 41.32 6.43 -0.11
CA GLN A 140 40.18 7.35 0.07
C GLN A 140 39.54 7.12 1.44
N ALA A 141 39.21 8.21 2.14
CA ALA A 141 38.57 8.20 3.45
C ALA A 141 37.04 8.24 3.33
N HIS A 142 36.34 7.48 4.15
CA HIS A 142 34.88 7.47 4.25
C HIS A 142 34.44 7.67 5.71
N GLU A 143 33.28 8.28 5.93
CA GLU A 143 32.75 8.49 7.30
C GLU A 143 32.47 7.16 8.03
N ASP A 144 32.26 6.07 7.29
CA ASP A 144 31.89 4.74 7.78
C ASP A 144 33.06 3.71 7.77
N ASP A 145 34.32 4.15 7.67
CA ASP A 145 35.48 3.24 7.58
C ASP A 145 35.60 2.25 8.77
N ALA A 146 35.19 2.67 9.97
CA ALA A 146 35.14 1.78 11.13
C ALA A 146 34.06 0.70 10.98
N GLU A 147 32.87 1.06 10.49
CA GLU A 147 31.77 0.14 10.23
C GLU A 147 32.14 -0.89 9.15
N ARG A 148 32.69 -0.40 8.03
CA ARG A 148 33.14 -1.25 6.91
C ARG A 148 34.15 -2.29 7.36
N ALA A 149 35.12 -1.90 8.19
CA ALA A 149 36.11 -2.83 8.73
C ALA A 149 35.47 -3.94 9.59
N VAL A 150 34.48 -3.62 10.43
CA VAL A 150 33.79 -4.62 11.26
C VAL A 150 32.92 -5.55 10.43
N ARG A 151 32.17 -5.04 9.45
CA ARG A 151 31.38 -5.87 8.52
C ARG A 151 32.28 -6.82 7.71
N ALA A 152 33.39 -6.29 7.19
CA ALA A 152 34.39 -7.09 6.50
C ALA A 152 34.94 -8.19 7.42
N GLY A 153 35.26 -7.87 8.67
CA GLY A 153 35.73 -8.85 9.65
C GLY A 153 34.70 -9.97 9.93
N LEU A 154 33.45 -9.61 10.19
CA LEU A 154 32.39 -10.59 10.45
C LEU A 154 32.12 -11.49 9.24
N GLU A 155 32.10 -10.91 8.04
CA GLU A 155 31.92 -11.66 6.79
C GLU A 155 33.12 -12.58 6.50
N LEU A 156 34.36 -12.14 6.78
CA LEU A 156 35.56 -12.97 6.64
C LEU A 156 35.51 -14.20 7.53
N VAL A 157 35.20 -14.02 8.82
CA VAL A 157 35.03 -15.13 9.76
C VAL A 157 34.01 -16.15 9.23
N LYS A 158 32.87 -15.67 8.72
CA LYS A 158 31.79 -16.51 8.20
C LYS A 158 32.16 -17.24 6.90
N ARG A 159 32.81 -16.56 5.95
CA ARG A 159 33.20 -17.16 4.66
C ARG A 159 34.34 -18.16 4.83
N ILE A 160 35.32 -17.84 5.66
CA ILE A 160 36.45 -18.73 5.94
C ILE A 160 35.97 -19.99 6.68
N GLY A 161 35.03 -19.84 7.63
CA GLY A 161 34.34 -20.95 8.30
C GLY A 161 33.60 -21.93 7.38
N LYS A 162 33.27 -21.50 6.15
CA LYS A 162 32.54 -22.29 5.14
C LYS A 162 33.41 -22.77 3.98
N LEU A 163 34.72 -22.52 4.01
CA LEU A 163 35.63 -23.00 2.97
C LEU A 163 35.79 -24.52 3.09
N ASN A 164 35.29 -25.25 2.08
CA ASN A 164 35.55 -26.68 1.93
C ASN A 164 36.94 -26.86 1.30
N THR A 165 37.92 -27.23 2.10
CA THR A 165 39.27 -27.58 1.65
C THR A 165 39.53 -29.08 1.80
N ALA A 166 40.58 -29.59 1.16
CA ALA A 166 40.96 -31.02 1.17
C ALA A 166 41.25 -31.60 2.58
N VAL A 167 41.29 -30.75 3.61
CA VAL A 167 41.62 -31.09 5.00
C VAL A 167 40.42 -31.64 5.79
N GLY A 168 39.18 -31.42 5.32
CA GLY A 168 37.96 -31.97 5.95
C GLY A 168 37.57 -31.38 7.31
N GLU A 169 38.32 -30.39 7.83
CA GLU A 169 38.05 -29.65 9.06
C GLU A 169 37.75 -28.17 8.75
N PRO A 170 36.83 -27.50 9.47
CA PRO A 170 36.47 -26.10 9.22
C PRO A 170 37.62 -25.13 9.56
N LEU A 171 37.98 -24.28 8.59
CA LEU A 171 38.97 -23.22 8.78
C LEU A 171 38.39 -22.09 9.62
N ASN A 172 39.18 -21.50 10.52
CA ASN A 172 38.74 -20.37 11.33
C ASN A 172 39.70 -19.20 11.18
N ALA A 173 39.16 -17.99 11.11
CA ALA A 173 39.95 -16.76 11.19
C ALA A 173 39.71 -16.07 12.53
N ARG A 174 40.71 -15.33 12.99
CA ARG A 174 40.60 -14.43 14.13
C ARG A 174 41.01 -13.02 13.69
N ILE A 175 40.24 -12.02 14.11
CA ILE A 175 40.35 -10.67 13.56
C ILE A 175 40.45 -9.64 14.67
N GLY A 176 41.38 -8.70 14.52
CA GLY A 176 41.57 -7.56 15.41
C GLY A 176 41.46 -6.26 14.65
N ILE A 177 40.67 -5.32 15.17
CA ILE A 177 40.40 -4.04 14.51
C ILE A 177 40.68 -2.89 15.48
N ALA A 178 41.50 -1.95 15.05
CA ALA A 178 41.80 -0.75 15.82
C ALA A 178 41.71 0.51 14.94
N THR A 179 41.18 1.60 15.50
CA THR A 179 41.08 2.89 14.82
C THR A 179 41.89 3.93 15.59
N GLY A 180 42.73 4.68 14.89
CA GLY A 180 43.59 5.68 15.51
C GLY A 180 44.39 6.50 14.51
N LEU A 181 45.06 7.54 15.00
CA LEU A 181 45.89 8.42 14.18
C LEU A 181 47.20 7.71 13.79
N VAL A 182 47.52 7.68 12.51
CA VAL A 182 48.75 7.08 11.98
C VAL A 182 49.39 7.96 10.92
N VAL A 183 50.68 7.75 10.67
CA VAL A 183 51.42 8.39 9.58
C VAL A 183 51.57 7.38 8.45
N VAL A 184 51.11 7.73 7.24
CA VAL A 184 51.23 6.91 6.03
C VAL A 184 52.28 7.54 5.12
N GLY A 185 53.32 6.78 4.74
CA GLY A 185 54.36 7.26 3.81
C GLY A 185 55.45 6.20 3.56
N ASP A 186 56.35 6.46 2.59
CA ASP A 186 57.50 5.59 2.29
C ASP A 186 58.52 5.64 3.43
N LEU A 187 58.30 4.84 4.46
CA LEU A 187 59.19 4.70 5.60
C LEU A 187 60.06 3.45 5.36
N ILE A 188 61.31 3.71 4.95
CA ILE A 188 62.47 2.83 4.75
C ILE A 188 62.80 2.59 3.26
N GLY A 189 63.99 3.05 2.85
CA GLY A 189 64.45 3.09 1.47
C GLY A 189 64.94 1.76 0.89
N SER A 190 64.92 1.74 -0.45
CA SER A 190 65.60 0.83 -1.40
C SER A 190 65.36 -0.68 -1.25
N GLY A 191 64.44 -1.21 -2.07
CA GLY A 191 64.28 -2.63 -2.39
C GLY A 191 62.96 -2.91 -3.14
N GLU A 192 62.96 -3.80 -4.13
CA GLU A 192 61.87 -4.12 -5.08
C GLU A 192 60.61 -4.78 -4.47
N SER A 193 59.98 -4.15 -3.49
CA SER A 193 58.63 -4.51 -3.06
C SER A 193 57.92 -3.22 -2.66
N GLN A 194 56.79 -2.89 -3.29
CA GLN A 194 55.96 -1.74 -2.90
C GLN A 194 55.43 -1.94 -1.47
N GLU A 195 56.24 -1.65 -0.45
CA GLU A 195 55.86 -1.75 0.96
C GLU A 195 55.57 -0.34 1.50
N ARG A 196 54.30 0.08 1.44
CA ARG A 196 53.85 1.33 2.06
C ARG A 196 53.65 1.12 3.56
N GLY A 197 54.67 1.47 4.35
CA GLY A 197 54.67 1.37 5.80
C GLY A 197 53.76 2.39 6.48
N ILE A 198 53.02 1.96 7.50
CA ILE A 198 52.32 2.86 8.42
C ILE A 198 53.12 2.94 9.73
N ALA A 199 53.38 4.15 10.22
CA ALA A 199 53.93 4.38 11.56
C ALA A 199 52.85 4.92 12.52
N GLY A 200 52.62 4.20 13.62
CA GLY A 200 51.67 4.56 14.67
C GLY A 200 51.40 3.39 15.62
N GLU A 201 50.70 3.65 16.73
CA GLU A 201 50.34 2.61 17.70
C GLU A 201 49.19 1.72 17.21
N THR A 202 48.36 2.21 16.27
CA THR A 202 47.15 1.54 15.77
C THR A 202 47.38 0.17 15.11
N PRO A 203 48.35 -0.03 14.20
CA PRO A 203 48.61 -1.35 13.63
C PRO A 203 49.08 -2.36 14.67
N ASN A 204 49.90 -1.92 15.63
CA ASN A 204 50.34 -2.74 16.76
C ASN A 204 49.15 -3.12 17.65
N LEU A 205 48.22 -2.20 17.90
CA LEU A 205 47.01 -2.48 18.66
C LEU A 205 46.09 -3.48 17.94
N ALA A 206 45.84 -3.31 16.63
CA ALA A 206 45.03 -4.24 15.84
C ALA A 206 45.59 -5.68 15.87
N ALA A 207 46.90 -5.84 15.69
CA ALA A 207 47.56 -7.14 15.77
C ALA A 207 47.42 -7.78 17.17
N ARG A 208 47.58 -6.99 18.24
CA ARG A 208 47.43 -7.48 19.62
C ARG A 208 46.00 -7.85 19.99
N LEU A 209 45.01 -7.15 19.42
CA LEU A 209 43.60 -7.52 19.57
C LEU A 209 43.27 -8.80 18.82
N GLN A 210 43.85 -8.99 17.63
CA GLN A 210 43.72 -10.21 16.84
C GLN A 210 44.29 -11.43 17.56
N GLU A 211 45.48 -11.32 18.18
CA GLU A 211 46.08 -12.40 18.97
C GLU A 211 45.17 -12.84 20.14
N ARG A 212 44.34 -11.92 20.64
CA ARG A 212 43.38 -12.12 21.73
C ARG A 212 42.02 -12.65 21.30
N ALA A 213 41.71 -12.59 20.01
CA ALA A 213 40.44 -13.06 19.48
C ALA A 213 40.39 -14.59 19.50
N GLU A 214 39.29 -15.15 20.03
CA GLU A 214 38.97 -16.57 19.88
C GLU A 214 38.81 -16.94 18.40
N ALA A 215 38.89 -18.24 18.10
CA ALA A 215 38.66 -18.73 16.75
C ALA A 215 37.26 -18.33 16.27
N GLY A 216 37.18 -17.65 15.13
CA GLY A 216 35.93 -17.14 14.58
C GLY A 216 35.39 -15.89 15.29
N ALA A 217 36.24 -15.11 15.98
CA ALA A 217 35.84 -13.87 16.63
C ALA A 217 36.49 -12.64 15.99
N VAL A 218 35.76 -11.51 16.06
CA VAL A 218 36.24 -10.18 15.69
C VAL A 218 36.33 -9.34 16.97
N VAL A 219 37.53 -8.86 17.28
CA VAL A 219 37.81 -8.07 18.48
C VAL A 219 38.22 -6.65 18.10
N LEU A 220 37.62 -5.67 18.79
CA LEU A 220 37.69 -4.25 18.48
C LEU A 220 38.37 -3.47 19.61
N SER A 221 39.08 -2.40 19.23
CA SER A 221 39.57 -1.40 20.18
C SER A 221 38.42 -0.54 20.74
N ASP A 222 38.63 0.07 21.90
CA ASP A 222 37.64 1.01 22.47
C ASP A 222 37.37 2.22 21.56
N ALA A 223 38.39 2.70 20.85
CA ALA A 223 38.26 3.78 19.89
C ALA A 223 37.36 3.38 18.70
N THR A 224 37.54 2.17 18.16
CA THR A 224 36.67 1.62 17.12
C THR A 224 35.24 1.47 17.63
N ARG A 225 35.03 0.93 18.84
CA ARG A 225 33.69 0.81 19.46
C ARG A 225 32.96 2.15 19.56
N ARG A 226 33.65 3.25 19.93
CA ARG A 226 33.02 4.58 20.05
C ARG A 226 32.51 5.11 18.71
N LEU A 227 33.18 4.76 17.61
CA LEU A 227 32.79 5.17 16.25
C LEU A 227 31.59 4.38 15.72
N LEU A 228 31.40 3.14 16.18
CA LEU A 228 30.34 2.25 15.72
C LEU A 228 28.96 2.52 16.34
N GLY A 229 28.90 3.20 17.50
CA GLY A 229 27.63 3.39 18.21
C GLY A 229 26.93 2.05 18.51
N ASP A 230 25.63 1.96 18.20
CA ASP A 230 24.79 0.77 18.40
C ASP A 230 24.60 -0.05 17.10
N LEU A 231 25.43 0.17 16.08
CA LEU A 231 25.32 -0.50 14.78
C LEU A 231 25.68 -2.00 14.84
N PHE A 232 26.32 -2.45 15.91
CA PHE A 232 26.77 -3.84 16.10
C PHE A 232 26.46 -4.29 17.52
N GLU A 233 26.12 -5.57 17.68
CA GLU A 233 26.04 -6.19 18.99
C GLU A 233 27.46 -6.45 19.51
N LEU A 234 27.87 -5.74 20.56
CA LEU A 234 29.24 -5.78 21.10
C LEU A 234 29.25 -6.26 22.54
N THR A 235 30.05 -7.30 22.84
CA THR A 235 30.29 -7.76 24.20
C THR A 235 31.59 -7.16 24.74
N LYS A 236 31.53 -6.55 25.93
CA LYS A 236 32.72 -6.00 26.60
C LYS A 236 33.62 -7.13 27.11
N LEU A 237 34.89 -7.12 26.71
CA LEU A 237 35.89 -8.07 27.21
C LEU A 237 36.61 -7.50 28.45
N THR A 238 37.18 -8.37 29.28
CA THR A 238 37.93 -7.93 30.47
C THR A 238 39.19 -7.13 30.07
N PRO A 239 39.40 -5.91 30.64
CA PRO A 239 40.59 -5.12 30.38
C PRO A 239 41.85 -5.92 30.69
N SER A 240 42.88 -5.76 29.87
CA SER A 240 44.02 -6.65 29.99
C SER A 240 45.29 -6.09 29.41
N ALA A 241 46.43 -6.41 30.05
CA ALA A 241 47.74 -5.96 29.62
C ALA A 241 48.07 -6.52 28.23
N LEU A 242 48.50 -5.65 27.32
CA LEU A 242 48.98 -5.99 25.98
C LEU A 242 50.46 -5.62 25.89
N LYS A 243 51.28 -6.49 25.31
CA LYS A 243 52.73 -6.24 25.15
C LYS A 243 52.95 -4.97 24.33
N GLY A 244 53.68 -4.01 24.92
CA GLY A 244 53.97 -2.71 24.31
C GLY A 244 53.00 -1.58 24.72
N PHE A 245 51.99 -1.86 25.54
CA PHE A 245 51.06 -0.86 26.07
C PHE A 245 51.20 -0.77 27.60
N PRO A 246 51.43 0.43 28.16
CA PRO A 246 51.69 0.61 29.60
C PRO A 246 50.45 0.42 30.48
N GLU A 247 49.24 0.60 29.93
CA GLU A 247 47.97 0.45 30.64
C GLU A 247 47.16 -0.74 30.10
N PRO A 248 46.32 -1.39 30.93
CA PRO A 248 45.38 -2.42 30.47
C PRO A 248 44.44 -1.87 29.38
N VAL A 249 44.41 -2.52 28.23
CA VAL A 249 43.60 -2.08 27.08
C VAL A 249 42.21 -2.69 27.17
N GLN A 250 41.17 -1.85 27.03
CA GLN A 250 39.78 -2.28 26.90
C GLN A 250 39.51 -2.77 25.47
N ALA A 251 38.95 -3.98 25.35
CA ALA A 251 38.58 -4.59 24.08
C ALA A 251 37.09 -4.99 24.07
N TRP A 252 36.55 -5.16 22.87
CA TRP A 252 35.14 -5.51 22.64
C TRP A 252 35.06 -6.62 21.59
N ARG A 253 34.18 -7.61 21.77
CA ARG A 253 33.91 -8.64 20.77
C ARG A 253 32.67 -8.26 19.97
N ALA A 254 32.75 -8.25 18.64
CA ALA A 254 31.57 -8.10 17.79
C ALA A 254 30.88 -9.46 17.60
N LEU A 255 29.57 -9.51 17.83
CA LEU A 255 28.73 -10.70 17.70
C LEU A 255 27.95 -10.70 16.37
N GLY A 256 27.54 -9.53 15.88
CA GLY A 256 26.75 -9.38 14.66
C GLY A 256 26.34 -7.94 14.41
N GLU A 257 25.61 -7.69 13.32
CA GLU A 257 24.99 -6.39 13.03
C GLU A 257 23.82 -6.13 13.97
N GLY A 258 23.69 -4.89 14.45
CA GLY A 258 22.61 -4.47 15.34
C GLY A 258 21.28 -4.25 14.58
N HIS A 259 20.17 -4.63 15.22
CA HIS A 259 18.82 -4.42 14.67
C HIS A 259 18.28 -3.03 15.05
N ALA A 260 18.56 -2.00 14.24
CA ALA A 260 17.93 -0.69 14.44
C ALA A 260 16.46 -0.70 13.95
N GLU A 261 15.51 -0.81 14.88
CA GLU A 261 14.05 -1.00 14.66
C GLU A 261 13.23 0.27 14.32
N SER A 262 13.86 1.43 14.10
CA SER A 262 13.13 2.68 13.79
C SER A 262 13.71 3.40 12.59
N ARG A 263 12.83 3.84 11.66
CA ARG A 263 13.19 4.75 10.58
C ARG A 263 13.86 6.00 11.15
N PHE A 264 13.34 6.59 12.22
CA PHE A 264 13.93 7.78 12.83
C PHE A 264 15.22 7.45 13.62
N ALA A 265 15.30 6.34 14.38
CA ALA A 265 16.52 5.98 15.13
C ALA A 265 17.70 5.57 14.22
N ALA A 266 17.43 4.83 13.14
CA ALA A 266 18.44 4.46 12.15
C ALA A 266 18.97 5.68 11.37
N LEU A 267 18.14 6.72 11.22
CA LEU A 267 18.48 7.93 10.46
C LEU A 267 19.30 8.96 11.26
N HIS A 268 19.31 8.92 12.60
CA HIS A 268 19.88 10.01 13.41
C HIS A 268 21.05 9.56 14.31
N GLY A 269 21.90 8.63 13.84
CA GLY A 269 23.00 8.01 14.59
C GLY A 269 23.65 8.91 15.67
N THR A 270 23.75 8.37 16.90
CA THR A 270 24.51 8.83 18.11
C THR A 270 24.58 10.32 18.51
N ARG A 271 24.00 11.28 17.77
CA ARG A 271 24.02 12.73 18.10
C ARG A 271 22.64 13.40 17.99
N LEU A 272 21.59 12.71 18.42
CA LEU A 272 20.30 13.37 18.62
C LEU A 272 20.37 14.35 19.78
N THR A 273 19.84 15.56 19.57
CA THR A 273 19.55 16.50 20.66
C THR A 273 18.60 15.82 21.67
N PRO A 274 18.85 15.98 22.99
CA PRO A 274 17.97 15.44 24.02
C PRO A 274 16.52 15.90 23.83
N LEU A 275 15.55 15.09 24.25
CA LEU A 275 14.15 15.51 24.27
C LEU A 275 13.99 16.65 25.29
N ILE A 276 13.75 17.88 24.82
CA ILE A 276 13.57 19.07 25.67
C ILE A 276 12.09 19.43 25.77
N GLY A 277 11.63 19.68 27.01
CA GLY A 277 10.31 20.27 27.26
C GLY A 277 9.10 19.35 27.03
N ARG A 278 9.31 18.03 26.97
CA ARG A 278 8.26 17.02 26.69
C ARG A 278 8.12 15.94 27.77
N GLY A 279 8.45 16.28 29.01
CA GLY A 279 8.46 15.32 30.12
C GLY A 279 7.07 14.80 30.45
N GLU A 280 6.08 15.71 30.54
CA GLU A 280 4.70 15.37 30.86
C GLU A 280 4.05 14.52 29.76
N GLU A 281 4.27 14.90 28.50
CA GLU A 281 3.79 14.16 27.34
C GLU A 281 4.38 12.74 27.28
N LEU A 282 5.68 12.59 27.53
CA LEU A 282 6.33 11.28 27.55
C LEU A 282 5.81 10.40 28.69
N GLU A 283 5.66 10.95 29.90
CA GLU A 283 5.13 10.22 31.04
C GLU A 283 3.68 9.79 30.84
N LEU A 284 2.86 10.59 30.15
CA LEU A 284 1.50 10.20 29.79
C LEU A 284 1.51 8.95 28.91
N VAL A 285 2.33 8.92 27.85
CA VAL A 285 2.41 7.76 26.95
C VAL A 285 3.00 6.54 27.67
N LEU A 286 4.00 6.73 28.55
CA LEU A 286 4.53 5.66 29.40
C LEU A 286 3.48 5.11 30.38
N SER A 287 2.59 5.96 30.90
CA SER A 287 1.49 5.52 31.76
C SER A 287 0.51 4.61 31.01
N ARG A 288 0.24 4.92 29.73
CA ARG A 288 -0.58 4.08 28.85
C ARG A 288 0.12 2.76 28.52
N TRP A 289 1.44 2.77 28.32
CA TRP A 289 2.20 1.53 28.19
C TRP A 289 2.04 0.62 29.42
N ARG A 290 2.13 1.18 30.64
CA ARG A 290 1.94 0.42 31.88
C ARG A 290 0.54 -0.23 31.94
N GLN A 291 -0.51 0.51 31.59
CA GLN A 291 -1.88 -0.01 31.53
C GLN A 291 -2.05 -1.09 30.45
N ALA A 292 -1.44 -0.90 29.28
CA ALA A 292 -1.47 -1.88 28.21
C ALA A 292 -0.88 -3.21 28.67
N LYS A 293 0.25 -3.21 29.39
CA LYS A 293 0.87 -4.45 29.91
C LYS A 293 -0.03 -5.25 30.87
N GLU A 294 -1.00 -4.62 31.50
CA GLU A 294 -1.98 -5.29 32.38
C GLU A 294 -3.13 -5.94 31.58
N GLY A 295 -3.09 -5.90 30.25
CA GLY A 295 -4.08 -6.52 29.35
C GLY A 295 -5.17 -5.56 28.85
N GLY A 296 -5.18 -4.31 29.33
CA GLY A 296 -6.08 -3.27 28.85
C GLY A 296 -5.44 -2.45 27.74
N GLY A 297 -5.53 -2.91 26.49
CA GLY A 297 -4.86 -2.29 25.35
C GLY A 297 -5.18 -0.81 25.21
N GLN A 298 -4.17 -0.01 24.83
CA GLN A 298 -4.24 1.45 24.82
C GLN A 298 -3.90 2.03 23.45
N VAL A 299 -4.53 3.15 23.12
CA VAL A 299 -4.19 3.94 21.92
C VAL A 299 -3.82 5.36 22.33
N ALA A 300 -2.64 5.81 21.92
CA ALA A 300 -2.16 7.18 22.11
C ALA A 300 -2.11 7.91 20.76
N LEU A 301 -3.00 8.88 20.57
CA LEU A 301 -3.07 9.72 19.38
C LEU A 301 -2.26 11.00 19.63
N ILE A 302 -1.20 11.22 18.86
CA ILE A 302 -0.29 12.37 19.01
C ILE A 302 -0.49 13.32 17.83
N SER A 303 -1.10 14.48 18.09
CA SER A 303 -1.35 15.53 17.13
C SER A 303 -0.37 16.70 17.26
N GLY A 304 -0.06 17.35 16.13
CA GLY A 304 0.65 18.64 16.15
C GLY A 304 1.22 19.04 14.79
N GLU A 305 1.68 20.29 14.69
CA GLU A 305 2.23 20.89 13.47
C GLU A 305 3.49 20.13 12.96
N PRO A 306 3.85 20.23 11.67
CA PRO A 306 5.13 19.73 11.17
C PRO A 306 6.33 20.26 11.97
N GLY A 307 7.28 19.41 12.33
CA GLY A 307 8.49 19.81 13.06
C GLY A 307 8.32 20.06 14.57
N ILE A 308 7.12 19.87 15.13
CA ILE A 308 6.81 20.11 16.55
C ILE A 308 7.43 19.10 17.54
N GLY A 309 8.00 18.00 17.03
CA GLY A 309 8.66 16.95 17.82
C GLY A 309 7.92 15.62 17.98
N LYS A 310 6.87 15.34 17.18
CA LYS A 310 6.11 14.07 17.23
C LYS A 310 7.00 12.83 17.14
N SER A 311 7.80 12.71 16.07
CA SER A 311 8.70 11.56 15.89
C SER A 311 9.79 11.50 16.98
N ARG A 312 10.24 12.63 17.51
CA ARG A 312 11.22 12.67 18.61
C ARG A 312 10.62 12.15 19.93
N LEU A 313 9.34 12.43 20.20
CA LEU A 313 8.60 11.89 21.34
C LEU A 313 8.43 10.38 21.22
N VAL A 314 8.06 9.87 20.04
CA VAL A 314 7.98 8.44 19.76
C VAL A 314 9.34 7.76 19.93
N LEU A 315 10.41 8.39 19.47
CA LEU A 315 11.75 7.86 19.70
C LEU A 315 12.11 7.82 21.19
N ALA A 316 11.84 8.90 21.93
CA ALA A 316 12.13 8.95 23.36
C ALA A 316 11.33 7.90 24.14
N LEU A 317 10.11 7.59 23.72
CA LEU A 317 9.34 6.45 24.23
C LEU A 317 10.09 5.14 23.98
N ARG A 318 10.55 4.89 22.74
CA ARG A 318 11.31 3.66 22.42
C ARG A 318 12.61 3.56 23.21
N GLU A 319 13.35 4.65 23.36
CA GLU A 319 14.57 4.74 24.19
C GLU A 319 14.26 4.35 25.64
N ARG A 320 13.18 4.86 26.23
CA ARG A 320 12.77 4.51 27.60
C ARG A 320 12.29 3.08 27.76
N LEU A 321 11.76 2.49 26.70
CA LEU A 321 11.26 1.12 26.72
C LEU A 321 12.31 0.11 26.26
N GLN A 322 13.53 0.52 25.90
CA GLN A 322 14.53 -0.35 25.27
C GLN A 322 14.87 -1.60 26.10
N GLU A 323 14.89 -1.47 27.43
CA GLU A 323 15.19 -2.56 28.37
C GLU A 323 13.94 -3.41 28.73
N GLU A 324 12.74 -3.01 28.29
CA GLU A 324 11.52 -3.79 28.53
C GLU A 324 11.30 -4.86 27.45
N PRO A 325 11.00 -6.12 27.82
CA PRO A 325 10.69 -7.18 26.86
C PRO A 325 9.38 -6.87 26.15
N LYS A 326 9.47 -6.61 24.84
CA LYS A 326 8.32 -6.30 23.98
C LYS A 326 8.65 -6.56 22.52
N ALA A 327 7.62 -6.84 21.73
CA ALA A 327 7.71 -6.73 20.28
C ALA A 327 7.40 -5.29 19.83
N THR A 328 8.01 -4.84 18.73
CA THR A 328 7.71 -3.53 18.14
C THR A 328 7.35 -3.68 16.67
N VAL A 329 6.20 -3.14 16.26
CA VAL A 329 5.76 -3.09 14.86
C VAL A 329 5.60 -1.64 14.44
N SER A 330 6.20 -1.26 13.31
CA SER A 330 6.19 0.12 12.82
C SER A 330 5.62 0.24 11.41
N TYR A 331 4.62 1.10 11.27
CA TYR A 331 3.96 1.49 10.03
C TYR A 331 4.28 2.96 9.75
N ALA A 332 4.56 3.28 8.49
CA ALA A 332 4.86 4.65 8.07
C ALA A 332 4.05 4.99 6.82
N CYS A 333 3.28 6.07 6.89
CA CYS A 333 2.52 6.57 5.76
C CYS A 333 3.35 7.52 4.89
N SER A 334 2.89 7.79 3.67
CA SER A 334 3.61 8.63 2.70
C SER A 334 2.64 9.50 1.90
N PRO A 335 2.98 10.78 1.64
CA PRO A 335 2.13 11.67 0.85
C PRO A 335 1.92 11.19 -0.59
N HIS A 336 2.80 10.32 -1.10
CA HIS A 336 2.71 9.79 -2.46
C HIS A 336 1.87 8.51 -2.56
N HIS A 337 1.46 7.96 -1.41
CA HIS A 337 0.76 6.66 -1.32
C HIS A 337 -0.61 6.77 -0.65
N VAL A 338 -1.19 7.98 -0.60
CA VAL A 338 -2.53 8.23 -0.04
C VAL A 338 -3.66 7.48 -0.77
N HIS A 339 -3.38 6.96 -1.97
CA HIS A 339 -4.28 6.13 -2.77
C HIS A 339 -3.64 4.80 -3.18
N SER A 340 -2.55 4.37 -2.52
CA SER A 340 -1.95 3.05 -2.73
C SER A 340 -2.45 2.12 -1.63
N ALA A 341 -3.41 1.24 -1.96
CA ALA A 341 -4.06 0.37 -0.99
C ALA A 341 -3.05 -0.45 -0.17
N LEU A 342 -3.20 -0.47 1.16
CA LEU A 342 -2.38 -1.22 2.10
C LEU A 342 -0.89 -0.86 2.11
N PHE A 343 -0.49 0.29 1.58
CA PHE A 343 0.91 0.72 1.52
C PHE A 343 1.71 0.54 2.83
N PRO A 344 1.28 1.06 4.00
CA PRO A 344 2.04 0.91 5.24
C PRO A 344 2.24 -0.55 5.66
N PHE A 345 1.27 -1.43 5.38
CA PHE A 345 1.34 -2.86 5.67
C PHE A 345 2.29 -3.59 4.72
N ILE A 346 2.19 -3.32 3.41
CA ILE A 346 3.12 -3.82 2.39
C ILE A 346 4.56 -3.46 2.76
N ALA A 347 4.80 -2.17 3.03
CA ALA A 347 6.12 -1.68 3.39
C ALA A 347 6.64 -2.28 4.71
N GLN A 348 5.76 -2.63 5.66
CA GLN A 348 6.15 -3.30 6.90
C GLN A 348 6.48 -4.78 6.68
N LEU A 349 5.74 -5.49 5.82
CA LEU A 349 6.04 -6.87 5.43
C LEU A 349 7.38 -6.96 4.68
N GLU A 350 7.60 -6.12 3.67
CA GLU A 350 8.86 -6.08 2.91
C GLU A 350 10.07 -5.84 3.82
N ARG A 351 9.93 -4.92 4.79
CA ARG A 351 10.96 -4.65 5.81
C ARG A 351 11.22 -5.86 6.71
N SER A 352 10.16 -6.52 7.18
CA SER A 352 10.27 -7.67 8.10
C SER A 352 10.87 -8.89 7.41
N LEU A 353 10.60 -9.07 6.12
CA LEU A 353 11.16 -10.13 5.30
C LEU A 353 12.60 -9.87 4.86
N GLY A 354 13.08 -8.63 5.02
CA GLY A 354 14.40 -8.20 4.55
C GLY A 354 14.54 -8.35 3.05
N PHE A 355 13.50 -7.99 2.28
CA PHE A 355 13.55 -8.08 0.82
C PHE A 355 14.65 -7.19 0.26
N SER A 356 15.50 -7.79 -0.57
CA SER A 356 16.53 -7.11 -1.34
C SER A 356 16.13 -7.12 -2.82
N PRO A 357 16.44 -6.05 -3.58
CA PRO A 357 16.31 -6.06 -5.04
C PRO A 357 17.02 -7.24 -5.71
N THR A 358 18.10 -7.74 -5.10
CA THR A 358 18.88 -8.89 -5.60
C THR A 358 18.27 -10.26 -5.29
N HIS A 359 17.25 -10.34 -4.44
CA HIS A 359 16.59 -11.62 -4.16
C HIS A 359 15.74 -12.06 -5.34
N SER A 360 15.94 -13.30 -5.79
CA SER A 360 15.04 -13.96 -6.75
C SER A 360 13.63 -14.10 -6.16
N TRP A 361 12.64 -14.30 -7.03
CA TRP A 361 11.25 -14.45 -6.57
C TRP A 361 11.07 -15.71 -5.69
N GLU A 362 11.83 -16.78 -5.94
CA GLU A 362 11.85 -18.00 -5.12
C GLU A 362 12.36 -17.71 -3.70
N ALA A 363 13.43 -16.92 -3.58
CA ALA A 363 13.98 -16.54 -2.29
C ALA A 363 13.02 -15.62 -1.51
N ARG A 364 12.28 -14.75 -2.22
CA ARG A 364 11.23 -13.91 -1.61
C ARG A 364 10.04 -14.75 -1.14
N LEU A 365 9.62 -15.74 -1.93
CA LEU A 365 8.55 -16.67 -1.59
C LEU A 365 8.89 -17.50 -0.34
N SER A 366 10.07 -18.13 -0.32
CA SER A 366 10.48 -18.97 0.82
C SER A 366 10.55 -18.19 2.14
N ARG A 367 10.98 -16.93 2.11
CA ARG A 367 10.97 -16.05 3.28
C ARG A 367 9.54 -15.70 3.72
N LEU A 368 8.65 -15.45 2.76
CA LEU A 368 7.25 -15.18 3.04
C LEU A 368 6.56 -16.39 3.68
N GLU A 369 6.77 -17.58 3.13
CA GLU A 369 6.23 -18.84 3.68
C GLU A 369 6.71 -19.06 5.12
N SER A 370 8.00 -18.82 5.39
CA SER A 370 8.56 -18.92 6.75
C SER A 370 7.90 -17.91 7.70
N LEU A 371 7.74 -16.65 7.29
CA LEU A 371 7.08 -15.63 8.12
C LEU A 371 5.61 -15.98 8.41
N VAL A 372 4.89 -16.47 7.40
CA VAL A 372 3.48 -16.89 7.57
C VAL A 372 3.40 -18.04 8.57
N GLN A 373 4.27 -19.04 8.47
CA GLN A 373 4.31 -20.16 9.42
C GLN A 373 4.66 -19.72 10.85
N GLU A 374 5.53 -18.73 11.01
CA GLU A 374 5.98 -18.26 12.33
C GLU A 374 4.99 -17.31 13.02
N THR A 375 4.25 -16.50 12.24
CA THR A 375 3.51 -15.35 12.79
C THR A 375 1.99 -15.42 12.63
N VAL A 376 1.47 -16.31 11.77
CA VAL A 376 0.03 -16.47 11.56
C VAL A 376 -0.45 -17.71 12.32
N PRO A 377 -1.46 -17.60 13.21
CA PRO A 377 -1.95 -18.74 13.99
C PRO A 377 -2.47 -19.92 13.16
N GLU A 378 -3.10 -19.64 12.02
CA GLU A 378 -3.65 -20.64 11.08
C GLU A 378 -3.08 -20.39 9.67
N PRO A 379 -1.83 -20.84 9.40
CA PRO A 379 -1.23 -20.66 8.09
C PRO A 379 -1.94 -21.55 7.04
N SER A 380 -2.13 -21.03 5.83
CA SER A 380 -2.72 -21.77 4.71
C SER A 380 -2.17 -21.30 3.37
N ASP A 381 -2.27 -22.15 2.35
CA ASP A 381 -1.85 -21.81 0.97
C ASP A 381 -2.58 -20.58 0.44
N ALA A 382 -3.85 -20.40 0.82
CA ALA A 382 -4.63 -19.20 0.47
C ALA A 382 -4.02 -17.92 1.08
N VAL A 383 -3.54 -17.97 2.32
CA VAL A 383 -2.87 -16.82 2.96
C VAL A 383 -1.55 -16.49 2.27
N VAL A 384 -0.74 -17.50 1.94
CA VAL A 384 0.50 -17.31 1.18
C VAL A 384 0.20 -16.70 -0.19
N ALA A 385 -0.79 -17.23 -0.90
CA ALA A 385 -1.22 -16.71 -2.20
C ALA A 385 -1.70 -15.25 -2.15
N LEU A 386 -2.41 -14.85 -1.09
CA LEU A 386 -2.84 -13.46 -0.91
C LEU A 386 -1.66 -12.52 -0.65
N PHE A 387 -0.70 -12.92 0.18
CA PHE A 387 0.49 -12.10 0.41
C PHE A 387 1.42 -12.06 -0.80
N THR A 388 1.53 -13.12 -1.61
CA THR A 388 2.28 -13.06 -2.88
C THR A 388 1.60 -12.12 -3.88
N GLU A 389 0.26 -12.16 -4.02
CA GLU A 389 -0.51 -11.22 -4.86
C GLU A 389 -0.35 -9.77 -4.38
N LEU A 390 -0.36 -9.55 -3.05
CA LEU A 390 -0.17 -8.24 -2.42
C LEU A 390 1.24 -7.69 -2.65
N LEU A 391 2.27 -8.53 -2.53
CA LEU A 391 3.68 -8.17 -2.69
C LEU A 391 4.16 -8.20 -4.16
N GLY A 392 3.30 -8.58 -5.10
CA GLY A 392 3.64 -8.68 -6.52
C GLY A 392 4.68 -9.78 -6.82
N ILE A 393 4.68 -10.87 -6.05
CA ILE A 393 5.59 -12.01 -6.26
C ILE A 393 4.94 -12.95 -7.30
N PRO A 394 5.52 -13.14 -8.49
CA PRO A 394 4.93 -13.98 -9.53
C PRO A 394 5.08 -15.47 -9.15
N THR A 395 4.00 -16.11 -8.71
CA THR A 395 4.00 -17.51 -8.27
C THR A 395 2.81 -18.27 -8.84
N GLY A 396 2.89 -19.61 -8.88
CA GLY A 396 1.78 -20.50 -9.26
C GLY A 396 0.72 -20.72 -8.16
N THR A 397 0.83 -20.03 -7.01
CA THR A 397 -0.07 -20.23 -5.85
C THR A 397 -1.48 -19.64 -6.04
N GLN A 398 -1.72 -18.97 -7.18
CA GLN A 398 -2.96 -18.26 -7.48
C GLN A 398 -4.18 -19.19 -7.60
N GLU A 399 -3.98 -20.49 -7.86
CA GLU A 399 -5.04 -21.50 -7.89
C GLU A 399 -5.80 -21.56 -6.55
N ALA A 400 -5.09 -21.39 -5.42
CA ALA A 400 -5.68 -21.46 -4.07
C ALA A 400 -6.69 -20.33 -3.78
N ILE A 401 -6.64 -19.24 -4.55
CA ILE A 401 -7.50 -18.05 -4.39
C ILE A 401 -8.29 -17.73 -5.66
N ALA A 402 -8.24 -18.59 -6.68
CA ALA A 402 -8.88 -18.34 -7.98
C ALA A 402 -10.40 -18.27 -7.89
N ALA A 403 -11.01 -19.09 -7.02
CA ALA A 403 -12.45 -19.09 -6.77
C ALA A 403 -12.92 -17.99 -5.80
N MET A 404 -12.01 -17.25 -5.17
CA MET A 404 -12.37 -16.21 -4.21
C MET A 404 -12.71 -14.90 -4.93
N SER A 405 -13.83 -14.29 -4.55
CA SER A 405 -14.13 -12.91 -4.92
C SER A 405 -13.11 -11.93 -4.32
N PRO A 406 -12.87 -10.76 -4.95
CA PRO A 406 -12.02 -9.70 -4.40
C PRO A 406 -12.35 -9.33 -2.94
N GLN A 407 -13.64 -9.34 -2.57
CA GLN A 407 -14.07 -9.04 -1.20
C GLN A 407 -13.69 -10.15 -0.21
N GLN A 408 -13.79 -11.42 -0.60
CA GLN A 408 -13.30 -12.54 0.21
C GLN A 408 -11.79 -12.47 0.42
N LYS A 409 -11.04 -12.19 -0.66
CA LYS A 409 -9.58 -12.00 -0.61
C LYS A 409 -9.21 -10.90 0.39
N LYS A 410 -9.84 -9.73 0.28
CA LYS A 410 -9.63 -8.60 1.21
C LYS A 410 -10.00 -8.96 2.66
N GLY A 411 -11.15 -9.62 2.87
CA GLY A 411 -11.61 -10.03 4.19
C GLY A 411 -10.65 -11.02 4.86
N LEU A 412 -10.19 -12.03 4.12
CA LEU A 412 -9.19 -12.98 4.61
C LEU A 412 -7.86 -12.26 4.92
N LEU A 413 -7.38 -11.39 4.02
CA LEU A 413 -6.16 -10.61 4.23
C LEU A 413 -6.22 -9.76 5.51
N PHE A 414 -7.35 -9.09 5.75
CA PHE A 414 -7.56 -8.27 6.95
C PHE A 414 -7.55 -9.12 8.22
N ARG A 415 -8.27 -10.24 8.21
CA ARG A 415 -8.28 -11.19 9.33
C ARG A 415 -6.88 -11.72 9.62
N THR A 416 -6.10 -12.04 8.58
CA THR A 416 -4.71 -12.49 8.73
C THR A 416 -3.83 -11.43 9.39
N PHE A 417 -3.91 -10.16 8.95
CA PHE A 417 -3.14 -9.08 9.58
C PHE A 417 -3.53 -8.87 11.05
N VAL A 418 -4.82 -8.92 11.38
CA VAL A 418 -5.29 -8.82 12.77
C VAL A 418 -4.80 -10.01 13.58
N ALA A 419 -4.96 -11.24 13.10
CA ALA A 419 -4.51 -12.46 13.77
C ALA A 419 -3.00 -12.49 13.99
N GLN A 420 -2.20 -11.93 13.06
CA GLN A 420 -0.76 -11.78 13.22
C GLN A 420 -0.41 -10.87 14.40
N LEU A 421 -1.09 -9.73 14.53
CA LEU A 421 -0.89 -8.80 15.65
C LEU A 421 -1.35 -9.40 16.98
N GLU A 422 -2.47 -10.15 16.97
CA GLU A 422 -2.96 -10.92 18.13
C GLU A 422 -1.93 -11.97 18.56
N GLY A 423 -1.40 -12.74 17.61
CA GLY A 423 -0.33 -13.72 17.84
C GLY A 423 0.88 -13.11 18.52
N LEU A 424 1.39 -11.97 18.00
CA LEU A 424 2.49 -11.23 18.62
C LEU A 424 2.14 -10.75 20.05
N ALA A 425 0.91 -10.27 20.27
CA ALA A 425 0.45 -9.81 21.57
C ALA A 425 0.28 -10.95 22.60
N THR A 426 0.07 -12.20 22.16
CA THR A 426 0.06 -13.36 23.07
C THR A 426 1.44 -13.77 23.58
N GLN A 427 2.50 -13.45 22.83
CA GLN A 427 3.88 -13.76 23.21
C GLN A 427 4.46 -12.76 24.22
N GLY A 428 3.88 -11.56 24.31
CA GLY A 428 4.31 -10.50 25.21
C GLY A 428 3.67 -9.15 24.88
N ALA A 429 4.07 -8.11 25.61
CA ALA A 429 3.58 -6.77 25.32
C ALA A 429 4.03 -6.29 23.93
N LEU A 430 3.15 -5.62 23.20
CA LEU A 430 3.39 -5.19 21.83
C LEU A 430 3.25 -3.67 21.69
N LEU A 431 4.29 -3.01 21.17
CA LEU A 431 4.27 -1.60 20.80
C LEU A 431 4.04 -1.46 19.30
N ILE A 432 2.90 -0.90 18.91
CA ILE A 432 2.61 -0.58 17.51
C ILE A 432 2.78 0.93 17.32
N VAL A 433 3.53 1.34 16.29
CA VAL A 433 3.69 2.75 15.93
C VAL A 433 3.20 2.98 14.51
N LEU A 434 2.22 3.87 14.35
CA LEU A 434 1.74 4.37 13.06
C LEU A 434 2.18 5.83 12.88
N GLU A 435 3.15 6.06 12.01
CA GLU A 435 3.65 7.40 11.72
C GLU A 435 2.93 8.07 10.55
N ASP A 436 2.65 9.37 10.71
CA ASP A 436 2.08 10.26 9.70
C ASP A 436 0.70 9.81 9.16
N ALA A 437 -0.21 9.38 10.03
CA ALA A 437 -1.53 8.84 9.68
C ALA A 437 -2.48 9.77 8.90
N HIS A 438 -2.12 11.06 8.74
CA HIS A 438 -2.81 11.99 7.84
C HIS A 438 -2.61 11.66 6.36
N TRP A 439 -1.67 10.76 6.05
CA TRP A 439 -1.46 10.18 4.72
C TRP A 439 -1.85 8.71 4.62
N LEU A 440 -2.63 8.20 5.59
CA LEU A 440 -3.09 6.82 5.57
C LEU A 440 -4.03 6.60 4.38
N ASP A 441 -3.77 5.56 3.58
CA ASP A 441 -4.66 5.19 2.47
C ASP A 441 -6.00 4.65 3.02
N PRO A 442 -7.10 4.79 2.27
CA PRO A 442 -8.43 4.37 2.70
C PRO A 442 -8.51 2.90 3.14
N THR A 443 -7.89 1.99 2.41
CA THR A 443 -7.91 0.55 2.73
C THR A 443 -7.14 0.24 4.01
N SER A 444 -5.96 0.84 4.21
CA SER A 444 -5.23 0.73 5.48
C SER A 444 -6.00 1.33 6.64
N ARG A 445 -6.70 2.45 6.44
CA ARG A 445 -7.57 3.04 7.48
C ARG A 445 -8.65 2.06 7.91
N GLU A 446 -9.31 1.41 6.94
CA GLU A 446 -10.33 0.40 7.23
C GLU A 446 -9.76 -0.77 8.07
N LEU A 447 -8.54 -1.22 7.76
CA LEU A 447 -7.85 -2.25 8.56
C LEU A 447 -7.49 -1.73 9.96
N PHE A 448 -6.99 -0.50 10.10
CA PHE A 448 -6.72 0.10 11.41
C PHE A 448 -7.98 0.31 12.24
N ASP A 449 -9.14 0.60 11.64
CA ASP A 449 -10.42 0.65 12.35
C ASP A 449 -10.73 -0.71 13.00
N GLN A 450 -10.48 -1.83 12.32
CA GLN A 450 -10.62 -3.17 12.90
C GLN A 450 -9.57 -3.46 13.98
N ILE A 451 -8.32 -3.06 13.75
CA ILE A 451 -7.25 -3.24 14.74
C ILE A 451 -7.60 -2.48 16.03
N VAL A 452 -7.93 -1.19 15.96
CA VAL A 452 -8.23 -0.36 17.14
C VAL A 452 -9.38 -0.92 17.99
N ASP A 453 -10.39 -1.50 17.35
CA ASP A 453 -11.50 -2.16 18.04
C ASP A 453 -11.05 -3.44 18.78
N ARG A 454 -10.27 -4.30 18.10
CA ARG A 454 -9.80 -5.59 18.64
C ARG A 454 -8.75 -5.45 19.74
N LEU A 455 -7.90 -4.42 19.67
CA LEU A 455 -6.77 -4.24 20.60
C LEU A 455 -7.18 -4.00 22.07
N GLN A 456 -8.43 -3.63 22.36
CA GLN A 456 -8.91 -3.27 23.70
C GLN A 456 -8.61 -4.32 24.78
N ARG A 457 -8.50 -5.59 24.40
CA ARG A 457 -8.33 -6.74 25.31
C ARG A 457 -6.95 -7.40 25.21
N LEU A 458 -6.00 -6.73 24.57
CA LEU A 458 -4.67 -7.26 24.30
C LEU A 458 -3.60 -6.39 24.97
N PRO A 459 -2.42 -6.95 25.30
CA PRO A 459 -1.34 -6.20 25.92
C PRO A 459 -0.60 -5.30 24.90
N VAL A 460 -1.32 -4.35 24.30
CA VAL A 460 -0.88 -3.58 23.14
C VAL A 460 -0.97 -2.09 23.42
N LEU A 461 0.09 -1.35 23.09
CA LEU A 461 0.06 0.10 22.96
C LEU A 461 0.20 0.49 21.48
N LEU A 462 -0.83 1.10 20.92
CA LEU A 462 -0.79 1.71 19.60
C LEU A 462 -0.53 3.21 19.72
N VAL A 463 0.59 3.69 19.18
CA VAL A 463 0.93 5.12 19.09
C VAL A 463 0.72 5.59 17.66
N VAL A 464 -0.18 6.55 17.46
CA VAL A 464 -0.49 7.12 16.15
C VAL A 464 -0.06 8.58 16.12
N THR A 465 0.77 8.97 15.15
CA THR A 465 1.11 10.38 14.94
C THR A 465 0.39 10.95 13.73
N PHE A 466 -0.17 12.17 13.87
CA PHE A 466 -0.91 12.81 12.79
C PHE A 466 -0.81 14.34 12.88
N ARG A 467 -1.35 15.03 11.87
CA ARG A 467 -1.46 16.48 11.87
C ARG A 467 -2.91 16.91 12.18
N PRO A 468 -3.14 18.11 12.74
CA PRO A 468 -4.47 18.53 13.20
C PRO A 468 -5.57 18.53 12.13
N GLU A 469 -5.23 18.52 10.83
CA GLU A 469 -6.20 18.51 9.74
C GLU A 469 -6.90 17.14 9.59
N LEU A 470 -6.30 16.06 10.10
CA LEU A 470 -6.96 14.76 10.17
C LEU A 470 -7.84 14.71 11.43
N SER A 471 -9.08 14.25 11.28
CA SER A 471 -9.96 13.88 12.39
C SER A 471 -10.02 12.35 12.50
N PRO A 472 -9.21 11.72 13.37
CA PRO A 472 -9.25 10.27 13.55
C PRO A 472 -10.63 9.82 14.06
N PRO A 473 -11.20 8.73 13.50
CA PRO A 473 -12.53 8.25 13.90
C PRO A 473 -12.55 7.63 15.30
N TRP A 474 -11.38 7.39 15.89
CA TRP A 474 -11.23 6.71 17.18
C TRP A 474 -11.38 7.64 18.41
N ILE A 475 -11.52 8.95 18.20
CA ILE A 475 -11.71 9.90 19.29
C ILE A 475 -13.04 9.59 19.99
N GLY A 476 -12.99 9.41 21.31
CA GLY A 476 -14.16 9.13 22.15
C GLY A 476 -14.23 7.71 22.70
N PHE A 477 -13.42 6.77 22.20
CA PHE A 477 -13.32 5.45 22.81
C PHE A 477 -12.59 5.50 24.18
N PRO A 478 -12.99 4.69 25.18
CA PRO A 478 -12.43 4.74 26.53
C PRO A 478 -10.91 4.47 26.62
N HIS A 479 -10.38 3.63 25.73
CA HIS A 479 -8.97 3.25 25.66
C HIS A 479 -8.11 4.16 24.76
N VAL A 480 -8.69 5.24 24.23
CA VAL A 480 -8.01 6.18 23.32
C VAL A 480 -7.72 7.49 24.04
N THR A 481 -6.45 7.92 24.02
CA THR A 481 -6.01 9.20 24.59
C THR A 481 -5.45 10.11 23.50
N LEU A 482 -5.98 11.32 23.39
CA LEU A 482 -5.49 12.36 22.48
C LEU A 482 -4.49 13.29 23.19
N LEU A 483 -3.32 13.45 22.59
CA LEU A 483 -2.24 14.32 23.04
C LEU A 483 -1.89 15.33 21.95
N THR A 484 -2.12 16.61 22.20
CA THR A 484 -1.75 17.70 21.29
C THR A 484 -0.43 18.34 21.73
N LEU A 485 0.58 18.33 20.84
CA LEU A 485 1.89 18.92 21.13
C LEU A 485 1.89 20.43 20.86
N ASN A 486 2.16 21.21 21.92
CA ASN A 486 2.29 22.67 21.85
C ASN A 486 3.71 23.11 21.47
N ARG A 487 3.91 24.34 21.01
CA ARG A 487 5.25 24.89 20.75
C ARG A 487 6.09 24.99 22.05
N LEU A 488 7.41 24.92 21.93
CA LEU A 488 8.31 25.04 23.08
C LEU A 488 8.24 26.44 23.68
N ALA A 489 8.27 26.52 25.01
CA ALA A 489 8.43 27.79 25.70
C ALA A 489 9.82 28.39 25.40
N LYS A 490 9.95 29.72 25.49
CA LYS A 490 11.22 30.43 25.18
C LYS A 490 12.43 29.84 25.92
N ALA A 491 12.27 29.45 27.19
CA ALA A 491 13.35 28.84 27.97
C ALA A 491 13.78 27.47 27.40
N GLN A 492 12.82 26.64 27.00
CA GLN A 492 13.07 25.33 26.40
C GLN A 492 13.72 25.48 25.01
N ALA A 493 13.26 26.44 24.20
CA ALA A 493 13.86 26.74 22.90
C ALA A 493 15.31 27.24 23.04
N ARG A 494 15.60 28.09 24.05
CA ARG A 494 16.99 28.50 24.36
C ARG A 494 17.86 27.30 24.73
N SER A 495 17.38 26.40 25.60
CA SER A 495 18.13 25.19 25.95
C SER A 495 18.39 24.29 24.74
N LEU A 496 17.48 24.25 23.76
CA LEU A 496 17.70 23.53 22.51
C LEU A 496 18.86 24.14 21.70
N VAL A 497 18.89 25.46 21.55
CA VAL A 497 19.99 26.18 20.88
C VAL A 497 21.33 25.90 21.56
N GLU A 498 21.39 26.00 22.88
CA GLU A 498 22.60 25.73 23.67
C GLU A 498 23.16 24.33 23.42
N ARG A 499 22.27 23.31 23.34
CA ARG A 499 22.66 21.94 23.04
C ARG A 499 23.22 21.78 21.62
N ILE A 500 22.62 22.42 20.63
CA ILE A 500 23.09 22.37 19.24
C ILE A 500 24.47 23.02 19.11
N THR A 501 24.72 24.10 19.86
CA THR A 501 26.02 24.80 19.90
C THR A 501 27.09 24.08 20.71
N GLY A 502 26.83 22.86 21.20
CA GLY A 502 27.77 22.11 22.03
C GLY A 502 28.05 22.78 23.38
N GLY A 503 27.12 23.60 23.89
CA GLY A 503 27.27 24.39 25.12
C GLY A 503 27.96 25.75 24.95
N LYS A 504 28.36 26.13 23.72
CA LYS A 504 28.98 27.44 23.45
C LYS A 504 27.93 28.54 23.38
N ALA A 505 28.16 29.65 24.07
CA ALA A 505 27.23 30.78 24.04
C ALA A 505 27.22 31.46 22.66
N LEU A 506 26.03 31.74 22.13
CA LEU A 506 25.84 32.61 20.97
C LEU A 506 25.77 34.08 21.40
N PRO A 507 26.15 35.04 20.51
CA PRO A 507 25.87 36.46 20.71
C PRO A 507 24.38 36.68 20.99
N SER A 508 24.05 37.55 21.95
CA SER A 508 22.67 37.75 22.41
C SER A 508 21.72 38.17 21.28
N GLU A 509 22.19 39.05 20.39
CA GLU A 509 21.43 39.50 19.22
C GLU A 509 21.07 38.33 18.29
N VAL A 510 22.01 37.41 18.05
CA VAL A 510 21.79 36.23 17.20
C VAL A 510 20.81 35.26 17.86
N LEU A 511 20.99 34.99 19.16
CA LEU A 511 20.10 34.11 19.92
C LEU A 511 18.67 34.64 19.97
N GLU A 512 18.50 35.95 20.20
CA GLU A 512 17.17 36.58 20.22
C GLU A 512 16.50 36.53 18.85
N GLN A 513 17.24 36.76 17.76
CA GLN A 513 16.70 36.63 16.41
C GLN A 513 16.31 35.18 16.08
N ILE A 514 17.09 34.18 16.50
CA ILE A 514 16.73 32.77 16.34
C ILE A 514 15.42 32.48 17.09
N LEU A 515 15.34 32.81 18.38
CA LEU A 515 14.17 32.53 19.20
C LEU A 515 12.90 33.27 18.74
N ALA A 516 13.05 34.52 18.27
CA ALA A 516 11.94 35.31 17.76
C ALA A 516 11.37 34.73 16.47
N ARG A 517 12.23 34.26 15.56
CA ARG A 517 11.81 33.73 14.25
C ARG A 517 11.32 32.31 14.32
N THR A 518 11.83 31.49 15.23
CA THR A 518 11.44 30.06 15.31
C THR A 518 10.12 29.83 16.01
N GLU A 519 9.64 30.83 16.77
CA GLU A 519 8.38 30.81 17.53
C GLU A 519 8.20 29.55 18.40
N GLY A 520 9.31 28.93 18.83
CA GLY A 520 9.30 27.72 19.65
C GLY A 520 9.08 26.41 18.90
N VAL A 521 9.12 26.38 17.57
CA VAL A 521 9.10 25.13 16.79
C VAL A 521 10.48 24.46 16.89
N PRO A 522 10.61 23.23 17.46
CA PRO A 522 11.89 22.57 17.68
C PRO A 522 12.72 22.40 16.41
N LEU A 523 12.12 21.86 15.34
CA LEU A 523 12.81 21.64 14.08
C LEU A 523 13.34 22.95 13.48
N PHE A 524 12.54 24.01 13.53
CA PHE A 524 12.97 25.31 13.02
C PHE A 524 14.11 25.89 13.88
N THR A 525 14.02 25.73 15.20
CA THR A 525 15.09 26.15 16.11
C THR A 525 16.40 25.42 15.82
N GLU A 526 16.34 24.11 15.53
CA GLU A 526 17.50 23.33 15.13
C GLU A 526 18.11 23.81 13.81
N GLU A 527 17.32 23.84 12.75
CA GLU A 527 17.80 24.15 11.40
C GLU A 527 18.27 25.59 11.27
N LEU A 528 17.61 26.55 11.91
CA LEU A 528 18.05 27.95 11.88
C LEU A 528 19.37 28.14 12.63
N THR A 529 19.54 27.47 13.78
CA THR A 529 20.81 27.51 14.54
C THR A 529 21.95 26.93 13.71
N LYS A 530 21.75 25.75 13.10
CA LYS A 530 22.74 25.14 12.20
C LYS A 530 23.07 26.03 11.01
N THR A 531 22.05 26.61 10.37
CA THR A 531 22.23 27.50 9.21
C THR A 531 23.09 28.71 9.55
N VAL A 532 22.92 29.28 10.75
CA VAL A 532 23.73 30.40 11.26
C VAL A 532 25.16 29.95 11.59
N LEU A 533 25.36 28.79 12.20
CA LEU A 533 26.71 28.24 12.45
C LEU A 533 27.48 27.97 11.15
N GLU A 534 26.80 27.46 10.12
CA GLU A 534 27.35 27.17 8.79
C GLU A 534 27.57 28.43 7.93
N SER A 535 27.00 29.58 8.30
CA SER A 535 27.00 30.80 7.47
C SER A 535 28.35 31.51 7.37
N GLY A 536 29.29 31.18 8.27
CA GLY A 536 30.57 31.88 8.39
C GLY A 536 30.48 33.26 9.08
N PHE A 537 29.29 33.70 9.51
CA PHE A 537 29.13 34.95 10.29
C PHE A 537 29.67 34.85 11.72
N LEU A 538 29.85 33.63 12.22
CA LEU A 538 30.32 33.35 13.56
C LEU A 538 31.74 32.75 13.52
N GLY A 539 32.67 33.37 14.24
CA GLY A 539 33.97 32.81 14.57
C GLY A 539 33.90 32.01 15.86
N ASP A 540 34.56 30.85 15.89
CA ASP A 540 34.68 30.03 17.10
C ASP A 540 35.79 30.59 18.00
N ALA A 541 35.42 31.13 19.16
CA ALA A 541 36.37 31.66 20.15
C ALA A 541 36.67 30.65 21.29
N GLY A 542 36.37 29.36 21.09
CA GLY A 542 36.55 28.32 22.08
C GLY A 542 35.29 28.10 22.92
N ASP A 543 35.07 28.91 23.94
CA ASP A 543 33.95 28.79 24.89
C ASP A 543 32.65 29.46 24.41
N ARG A 544 32.72 30.26 23.34
CA ARG A 544 31.60 31.02 22.76
C ARG A 544 31.82 31.30 21.27
N TYR A 545 30.74 31.66 20.60
CA TYR A 545 30.78 32.21 19.25
C TYR A 545 30.82 33.73 19.29
N VAL A 546 31.61 34.33 18.41
CA VAL A 546 31.72 35.79 18.24
C VAL A 546 31.38 36.17 16.80
N LEU A 547 30.78 37.34 16.60
CA LEU A 547 30.49 37.84 15.26
C LEU A 547 31.78 38.23 14.54
N ALA A 548 31.95 37.74 13.31
CA ALA A 548 33.07 38.11 12.45
C ALA A 548 32.93 39.53 11.85
N GLY A 549 31.75 40.16 11.98
CA GLY A 549 31.41 41.50 11.53
C GLY A 549 29.96 41.88 11.87
N PRO A 550 29.48 43.07 11.48
CA PRO A 550 28.09 43.47 11.71
C PRO A 550 27.11 42.53 10.98
N LEU A 551 26.05 42.09 11.66
CA LEU A 551 25.07 41.16 11.12
C LEU A 551 24.21 41.86 10.04
N PRO A 552 24.21 41.39 8.78
CA PRO A 552 23.34 41.96 7.75
C PRO A 552 21.85 41.83 8.10
N PRO A 553 20.97 42.77 7.69
CA PRO A 553 19.53 42.77 8.03
C PRO A 553 18.73 41.52 7.58
N LEU A 554 19.31 40.68 6.71
CA LEU A 554 18.71 39.45 6.15
C LEU A 554 19.61 38.21 6.34
N ALA A 555 20.65 38.30 7.17
CA ALA A 555 21.63 37.21 7.34
C ALA A 555 21.04 35.95 7.99
N ILE A 556 20.03 36.14 8.84
CA ILE A 556 19.27 35.05 9.43
C ILE A 556 18.00 34.89 8.56
N PRO A 557 17.72 33.71 8.01
CA PRO A 557 16.50 33.42 7.26
C PRO A 557 15.23 33.76 8.04
N ALA A 558 14.18 34.24 7.36
CA ALA A 558 12.91 34.61 8.00
C ALA A 558 12.02 33.39 8.26
N THR A 559 12.12 32.36 7.42
CA THR A 559 11.32 31.14 7.52
C THR A 559 12.20 29.89 7.53
N LEU A 560 11.64 28.77 8.01
CA LEU A 560 12.31 27.46 7.93
C LEU A 560 12.65 27.10 6.48
N ARG A 561 11.76 27.41 5.55
CA ARG A 561 11.98 27.20 4.12
C ARG A 561 13.20 27.97 3.60
N ASP A 562 13.31 29.24 3.94
CA ASP A 562 14.46 30.08 3.54
C ASP A 562 15.77 29.54 4.13
N SER A 563 15.70 29.00 5.36
CA SER A 563 16.83 28.36 6.02
C SER A 563 17.30 27.11 5.29
N LEU A 564 16.38 26.23 4.91
CA LEU A 564 16.69 25.01 4.16
C LEU A 564 17.16 25.31 2.73
N MET A 565 16.59 26.33 2.09
CA MET A 565 17.06 26.86 0.80
C MET A 565 18.47 27.40 0.87
N ALA A 566 18.79 28.20 1.88
CA ALA A 566 20.15 28.73 2.05
C ALA A 566 21.18 27.60 2.21
N ARG A 567 20.84 26.50 2.88
CA ARG A 567 21.71 25.30 2.97
C ARG A 567 21.89 24.62 1.62
N LEU A 568 20.81 24.45 0.85
CA LEU A 568 20.86 23.87 -0.50
C LEU A 568 21.62 24.76 -1.51
N ASP A 569 21.52 26.09 -1.40
CA ASP A 569 22.22 27.06 -2.25
C ASP A 569 23.73 27.10 -2.01
N ARG A 570 24.18 26.71 -0.81
CA ARG A 570 25.61 26.60 -0.48
C ARG A 570 26.27 25.34 -1.06
N LEU A 571 25.49 24.37 -1.52
CA LEU A 571 26.02 23.19 -2.19
C LEU A 571 26.57 23.52 -3.58
N ALA A 572 27.53 22.74 -4.06
CA ALA A 572 27.95 22.82 -5.46
C ALA A 572 26.77 22.52 -6.40
N PRO A 573 26.72 23.12 -7.61
CA PRO A 573 25.59 22.98 -8.53
C PRO A 573 25.17 21.53 -8.82
N VAL A 574 26.15 20.63 -8.94
CA VAL A 574 25.93 19.19 -9.20
C VAL A 574 25.18 18.51 -8.04
N MET A 575 25.54 18.81 -6.79
CA MET A 575 24.88 18.24 -5.60
C MET A 575 23.46 18.76 -5.45
N LYS A 576 23.27 20.07 -5.72
CA LYS A 576 21.94 20.68 -5.73
C LYS A 576 21.04 20.02 -6.78
N GLU A 577 21.57 19.74 -7.98
CA GLU A 577 20.83 19.03 -9.02
C GLU A 577 20.46 17.60 -8.59
N VAL A 578 21.38 16.84 -7.98
CA VAL A 578 21.09 15.50 -7.45
C VAL A 578 20.00 15.56 -6.38
N ALA A 579 20.05 16.53 -5.46
CA ALA A 579 19.01 16.75 -4.46
C ALA A 579 17.66 17.11 -5.10
N GLN A 580 17.64 17.96 -6.12
CA GLN A 580 16.41 18.31 -6.85
C GLN A 580 15.79 17.10 -7.57
N ILE A 581 16.61 16.26 -8.20
CA ILE A 581 16.14 15.04 -8.88
C ILE A 581 15.62 14.03 -7.84
N GLY A 582 16.37 13.81 -6.75
CA GLY A 582 15.91 13.00 -5.62
C GLY A 582 14.58 13.50 -5.06
N ALA A 583 14.40 14.81 -4.98
CA ALA A 583 13.15 15.41 -4.50
C ALA A 583 11.96 15.16 -5.43
N CYS A 584 12.18 15.02 -6.75
CA CYS A 584 11.16 14.58 -7.69
C CYS A 584 10.79 13.09 -7.52
N LEU A 585 11.73 12.23 -7.10
CA LEU A 585 11.48 10.80 -6.84
C LEU A 585 10.70 10.58 -5.53
N GLY A 586 10.93 11.43 -4.53
CA GLY A 586 10.21 11.40 -3.26
C GLY A 586 11.09 11.73 -2.06
N ARG A 587 10.54 11.54 -0.85
CA ARG A 587 11.32 11.71 0.39
C ARG A 587 12.37 10.61 0.58
N GLU A 588 12.09 9.42 0.07
CA GLU A 588 12.96 8.26 0.05
C GLU A 588 13.06 7.77 -1.39
N PHE A 589 14.28 7.44 -1.82
CA PHE A 589 14.55 7.00 -3.18
C PHE A 589 15.72 6.03 -3.22
N ASP A 590 15.62 5.05 -4.10
CA ASP A 590 16.64 4.02 -4.30
C ASP A 590 17.80 4.56 -5.13
N HIS A 591 19.02 4.13 -4.81
CA HIS A 591 20.19 4.48 -5.61
C HIS A 591 20.03 4.05 -7.07
N GLU A 592 19.51 2.84 -7.31
CA GLU A 592 19.35 2.29 -8.66
C GLU A 592 18.46 3.16 -9.55
N LEU A 593 17.29 3.56 -9.03
CA LEU A 593 16.38 4.44 -9.76
C LEU A 593 16.99 5.84 -9.94
N LEU A 594 17.67 6.37 -8.92
CA LEU A 594 18.35 7.66 -9.03
C LEU A 594 19.47 7.62 -10.09
N SER A 595 20.33 6.61 -10.09
CA SER A 595 21.42 6.44 -11.07
C SER A 595 20.86 6.30 -12.49
N ALA A 596 19.74 5.58 -12.65
CA ALA A 596 19.09 5.48 -13.95
C ALA A 596 18.49 6.80 -14.46
N VAL A 597 18.17 7.75 -13.56
CA VAL A 597 17.58 9.05 -13.90
C VAL A 597 18.64 10.14 -14.02
N VAL A 598 19.65 10.18 -13.16
CA VAL A 598 20.68 11.23 -13.12
C VAL A 598 21.67 11.02 -14.27
N PRO A 599 21.95 12.03 -15.11
CA PRO A 599 22.86 11.90 -16.24
C PRO A 599 24.32 12.14 -15.80
N LEU A 600 24.77 11.43 -14.77
CA LEU A 600 26.14 11.51 -14.24
C LEU A 600 26.76 10.11 -14.19
N PRO A 601 28.08 9.98 -14.34
CA PRO A 601 28.78 8.74 -14.02
C PRO A 601 28.58 8.36 -12.54
N ASP A 602 28.54 7.06 -12.24
CA ASP A 602 28.27 6.56 -10.88
C ASP A 602 29.25 7.12 -9.84
N ALA A 603 30.52 7.33 -10.19
CA ALA A 603 31.52 7.90 -9.29
C ALA A 603 31.20 9.36 -8.89
N GLU A 604 30.73 10.18 -9.83
CA GLU A 604 30.33 11.57 -9.56
C GLU A 604 29.01 11.63 -8.79
N LEU A 605 28.06 10.75 -9.11
CA LEU A 605 26.82 10.62 -8.37
C LEU A 605 27.09 10.22 -6.91
N GLN A 606 27.95 9.24 -6.68
CA GLN A 606 28.32 8.80 -5.33
C GLN A 606 29.00 9.92 -4.55
N ALA A 607 29.93 10.65 -5.17
CA ALA A 607 30.56 11.82 -4.54
C ALA A 607 29.56 12.92 -4.16
N ALA A 608 28.56 13.18 -5.03
CA ALA A 608 27.50 14.13 -4.74
C ALA A 608 26.61 13.65 -3.58
N LEU A 609 26.28 12.37 -3.53
CA LEU A 609 25.49 11.77 -2.45
C LEU A 609 26.23 11.77 -1.12
N ASP A 610 27.53 11.43 -1.12
CA ASP A 610 28.37 11.47 0.09
C ASP A 610 28.46 12.90 0.65
N GLN A 611 28.49 13.92 -0.21
CA GLN A 611 28.43 15.31 0.25
C GLN A 611 27.05 15.75 0.76
N LEU A 612 25.96 15.24 0.17
CA LEU A 612 24.61 15.47 0.71
C LEU A 612 24.43 14.81 2.08
N VAL A 613 25.10 13.68 2.32
CA VAL A 613 25.17 12.99 3.61
C VAL A 613 26.01 13.78 4.62
N ALA A 614 27.21 14.21 4.24
CA ALA A 614 28.08 15.04 5.08
C ALA A 614 27.42 16.38 5.47
N ALA A 615 26.60 16.95 4.57
CA ALA A 615 25.80 18.14 4.84
C ALA A 615 24.55 17.88 5.72
N GLU A 616 24.32 16.65 6.18
CA GLU A 616 23.11 16.22 6.90
C GLU A 616 21.79 16.56 6.16
N LEU A 617 21.78 16.60 4.83
CA LEU A 617 20.55 16.88 4.06
C LEU A 617 19.82 15.58 3.69
N VAL A 618 20.60 14.53 3.45
CA VAL A 618 20.13 13.19 3.10
C VAL A 618 20.85 12.19 4.01
N PHE A 619 20.18 11.12 4.40
CA PHE A 619 20.80 9.97 5.07
C PHE A 619 20.86 8.78 4.13
N ARG A 620 21.88 7.97 4.32
CA ARG A 620 22.13 6.74 3.57
C ARG A 620 21.76 5.52 4.40
N ARG A 621 21.10 4.55 3.80
CA ARG A 621 20.81 3.24 4.41
C ARG A 621 21.20 2.12 3.45
N GLY A 622 21.94 1.14 3.96
CA GLY A 622 22.41 0.00 3.17
C GLY A 622 23.65 0.30 2.34
N ILE A 623 24.08 -0.68 1.55
CA ILE A 623 25.31 -0.65 0.73
C ILE A 623 24.91 -0.81 -0.74
N PRO A 624 25.56 -0.12 -1.71
CA PRO A 624 25.17 -0.19 -3.11
C PRO A 624 25.33 -1.61 -3.63
N PRO A 625 24.44 -2.08 -4.52
CA PRO A 625 23.34 -1.34 -5.16
C PRO A 625 22.05 -1.22 -4.31
N ALA A 626 21.93 -1.96 -3.21
CA ALA A 626 20.77 -1.95 -2.30
C ALA A 626 20.81 -0.77 -1.30
N THR A 627 21.22 0.42 -1.75
CA THR A 627 21.25 1.63 -0.93
C THR A 627 19.99 2.45 -1.15
N THR A 628 19.34 2.86 -0.07
CA THR A 628 18.27 3.85 -0.09
C THR A 628 18.75 5.16 0.53
N TYR A 629 18.28 6.26 -0.03
CA TYR A 629 18.59 7.61 0.41
C TYR A 629 17.31 8.28 0.89
N ILE A 630 17.39 8.96 2.03
CA ILE A 630 16.22 9.57 2.68
C ILE A 630 16.53 11.01 3.03
N PHE A 631 15.71 11.96 2.57
CA PHE A 631 15.81 13.33 3.05
C PHE A 631 15.57 13.39 4.56
N LYS A 632 16.53 14.00 5.28
CA LYS A 632 16.48 14.16 6.74
C LYS A 632 15.15 14.75 7.19
N HIS A 633 14.65 15.75 6.45
CA HIS A 633 13.34 16.36 6.68
C HIS A 633 12.52 16.42 5.39
N ALA A 634 11.21 16.16 5.48
CA ALA A 634 10.29 16.34 4.35
C ALA A 634 10.34 17.77 3.78
N LEU A 635 10.57 18.77 4.64
CA LEU A 635 10.72 20.16 4.23
C LEU A 635 11.99 20.42 3.39
N VAL A 636 13.07 19.66 3.56
CA VAL A 636 14.28 19.78 2.71
C VAL A 636 13.94 19.32 1.29
N ARG A 637 13.22 18.19 1.19
CA ARG A 637 12.71 17.66 -0.07
C ARG A 637 11.76 18.66 -0.74
N ASP A 638 10.79 19.20 0.00
CA ASP A 638 9.82 20.18 -0.53
C ASP A 638 10.53 21.44 -1.03
N ALA A 639 11.51 21.94 -0.26
CA ALA A 639 12.32 23.06 -0.65
C ALA A 639 13.10 22.76 -1.95
N ALA A 640 13.82 21.64 -2.03
CA ALA A 640 14.55 21.24 -3.23
C ALA A 640 13.61 21.12 -4.45
N TYR A 641 12.45 20.48 -4.29
CA TYR A 641 11.46 20.31 -5.35
C TYR A 641 10.90 21.65 -5.85
N GLU A 642 10.52 22.55 -4.95
CA GLU A 642 9.93 23.84 -5.30
C GLU A 642 10.95 24.85 -5.85
N SER A 643 12.24 24.63 -5.63
CA SER A 643 13.31 25.42 -6.27
C SER A 643 13.42 25.19 -7.79
N LEU A 644 12.77 24.14 -8.32
CA LEU A 644 12.73 23.85 -9.75
C LEU A 644 11.73 24.73 -10.49
N LEU A 645 12.17 25.34 -11.60
CA LEU A 645 11.27 25.99 -12.55
C LEU A 645 10.30 24.96 -13.17
N ARG A 646 9.05 25.37 -13.42
CA ARG A 646 7.97 24.52 -13.96
C ARG A 646 8.42 23.66 -15.16
N LYS A 647 9.09 24.25 -16.16
CA LYS A 647 9.56 23.52 -17.36
C LYS A 647 10.61 22.45 -17.02
N ARG A 648 11.54 22.75 -16.11
CA ARG A 648 12.57 21.79 -15.67
C ARG A 648 11.93 20.65 -14.89
N ARG A 649 10.99 20.98 -14.00
CA ARG A 649 10.22 20.01 -13.22
C ARG A 649 9.47 19.04 -14.13
N GLN A 650 8.74 19.55 -15.12
CA GLN A 650 8.05 18.73 -16.13
C GLN A 650 9.01 17.78 -16.86
N ALA A 651 10.17 18.28 -17.29
CA ALA A 651 11.18 17.45 -17.97
C ALA A 651 11.75 16.34 -17.08
N LEU A 652 11.97 16.63 -15.79
CA LEU A 652 12.42 15.63 -14.82
C LEU A 652 11.37 14.55 -14.57
N HIS A 653 10.10 14.93 -14.39
CA HIS A 653 9.00 13.96 -14.24
C HIS A 653 8.83 13.09 -15.49
N ALA A 654 8.93 13.66 -16.70
CA ALA A 654 8.90 12.90 -17.94
C ALA A 654 10.03 11.86 -18.01
N ARG A 655 11.25 12.25 -17.61
CA ARG A 655 12.41 11.36 -17.58
C ARG A 655 12.23 10.24 -16.56
N ILE A 656 11.79 10.56 -15.34
CA ILE A 656 11.52 9.58 -14.29
C ILE A 656 10.50 8.55 -14.76
N ALA A 657 9.36 9.02 -15.31
CA ALA A 657 8.31 8.13 -15.80
C ALA A 657 8.83 7.20 -16.92
N SER A 658 9.60 7.75 -17.87
CA SER A 658 10.21 6.96 -18.95
C SER A 658 11.22 5.93 -18.45
N VAL A 659 11.99 6.24 -17.41
CA VAL A 659 12.95 5.31 -16.80
C VAL A 659 12.21 4.17 -16.11
N ILE A 660 11.16 4.47 -15.34
CA ILE A 660 10.34 3.44 -14.68
C ILE A 660 9.68 2.54 -15.73
N GLU A 661 9.08 3.13 -16.78
CA GLU A 661 8.42 2.43 -17.89
C GLU A 661 9.37 1.47 -18.64
N THR A 662 10.66 1.78 -18.74
CA THR A 662 11.62 1.00 -19.55
C THR A 662 12.50 0.05 -18.76
N ARG A 663 12.84 0.37 -17.50
CA ARG A 663 13.82 -0.39 -16.70
C ARG A 663 13.24 -1.06 -15.46
N PHE A 664 12.04 -0.67 -15.01
CA PHE A 664 11.46 -1.13 -13.74
C PHE A 664 10.05 -1.72 -13.94
N ALA A 665 9.93 -2.75 -14.78
CA ALA A 665 8.66 -3.39 -15.12
C ALA A 665 7.87 -3.89 -13.89
N GLN A 666 8.54 -4.47 -12.88
CA GLN A 666 7.88 -4.93 -11.66
C GLN A 666 7.21 -3.77 -10.88
N MET A 667 7.85 -2.59 -10.84
CA MET A 667 7.28 -1.40 -10.20
C MET A 667 6.05 -0.90 -10.98
N LEU A 668 6.06 -1.00 -12.30
CA LEU A 668 4.95 -0.63 -13.17
C LEU A 668 3.70 -1.49 -12.95
N GLU A 669 3.90 -2.80 -12.77
CA GLU A 669 2.82 -3.76 -12.48
C GLU A 669 2.25 -3.55 -11.08
N ALA A 670 3.12 -3.35 -10.09
CA ALA A 670 2.70 -3.25 -8.69
C ALA A 670 2.07 -1.90 -8.34
N GLN A 671 2.56 -0.79 -8.92
CA GLN A 671 2.21 0.59 -8.55
C GLN A 671 2.05 1.53 -9.78
N PRO A 672 1.14 1.23 -10.72
CA PRO A 672 0.92 2.04 -11.92
C PRO A 672 0.55 3.51 -11.62
N GLU A 673 -0.05 3.79 -10.47
CA GLU A 673 -0.42 5.13 -10.01
C GLU A 673 0.79 6.07 -9.86
N ARG A 674 1.98 5.54 -9.53
CA ARG A 674 3.20 6.37 -9.40
C ARG A 674 3.63 6.90 -10.75
N VAL A 675 3.62 6.03 -11.76
CA VAL A 675 3.99 6.39 -13.14
C VAL A 675 2.95 7.34 -13.72
N ALA A 676 1.66 7.11 -13.45
CA ALA A 676 0.58 8.02 -13.81
C ALA A 676 0.81 9.43 -13.23
N GLY A 677 1.16 9.52 -11.94
CA GLY A 677 1.48 10.78 -11.26
C GLY A 677 2.66 11.52 -11.91
N HIS A 678 3.74 10.82 -12.25
CA HIS A 678 4.86 11.45 -12.96
C HIS A 678 4.46 11.93 -14.36
N PHE A 679 3.66 11.18 -15.13
CA PHE A 679 3.19 11.67 -16.43
C PHE A 679 2.22 12.87 -16.32
N SER A 680 1.37 12.90 -15.29
CA SER A 680 0.53 14.07 -14.98
C SER A 680 1.38 15.30 -14.67
N GLU A 681 2.36 15.20 -13.77
CA GLU A 681 3.28 16.30 -13.43
C GLU A 681 4.19 16.70 -14.59
N ALA A 682 4.46 15.79 -15.53
CA ALA A 682 5.19 16.07 -16.77
C ALA A 682 4.37 16.89 -17.78
N GLY A 683 3.05 17.01 -17.59
CA GLY A 683 2.15 17.59 -18.59
C GLY A 683 1.99 16.71 -19.83
N LEU A 684 2.01 15.38 -19.66
CA LEU A 684 1.84 14.38 -20.71
C LEU A 684 0.52 13.62 -20.50
N PRO A 685 -0.65 14.27 -20.73
CA PRO A 685 -1.95 13.78 -20.31
C PRO A 685 -2.33 12.43 -20.92
N GLU A 686 -2.02 12.19 -22.20
CA GLU A 686 -2.40 10.94 -22.87
C GLU A 686 -1.71 9.71 -22.24
N LYS A 687 -0.42 9.81 -21.92
CA LYS A 687 0.30 8.75 -21.18
C LYS A 687 -0.24 8.61 -19.75
N ALA A 688 -0.48 9.73 -19.07
CA ALA A 688 -0.98 9.72 -17.70
C ALA A 688 -2.32 8.98 -17.58
N ILE A 689 -3.26 9.26 -18.50
CA ILE A 689 -4.59 8.64 -18.52
C ILE A 689 -4.50 7.11 -18.61
N GLY A 690 -3.65 6.57 -19.49
CA GLY A 690 -3.48 5.13 -19.63
C GLY A 690 -3.07 4.44 -18.32
N TYR A 691 -2.13 5.06 -17.59
CA TYR A 691 -1.69 4.54 -16.30
C TYR A 691 -2.70 4.78 -15.17
N TRP A 692 -3.43 5.89 -15.17
CA TRP A 692 -4.53 6.11 -14.22
C TRP A 692 -5.67 5.10 -14.39
N LEU A 693 -6.03 4.75 -15.63
CA LEU A 693 -7.00 3.70 -15.91
C LEU A 693 -6.52 2.34 -15.40
N ARG A 694 -5.24 2.01 -15.63
CA ARG A 694 -4.63 0.78 -15.13
C ARG A 694 -4.64 0.72 -13.59
N ALA A 695 -4.26 1.81 -12.93
CA ALA A 695 -4.31 1.92 -11.48
C ALA A 695 -5.72 1.78 -10.92
N GLY A 696 -6.71 2.44 -11.55
CA GLY A 696 -8.11 2.32 -11.19
C GLY A 696 -8.63 0.88 -11.27
N ARG A 697 -8.33 0.17 -12.36
CA ARG A 697 -8.71 -1.23 -12.56
C ARG A 697 -8.01 -2.16 -11.57
N LEU A 698 -6.72 -1.96 -11.33
CA LEU A 698 -5.95 -2.76 -10.35
C LEU A 698 -6.51 -2.58 -8.93
N ALA A 699 -6.79 -1.34 -8.52
CA ALA A 699 -7.40 -1.06 -7.22
C ALA A 699 -8.81 -1.66 -7.10
N ALA A 700 -9.64 -1.57 -8.16
CA ALA A 700 -10.95 -2.19 -8.18
C ALA A 700 -10.88 -3.72 -8.04
N ALA A 701 -9.95 -4.36 -8.76
CA ALA A 701 -9.71 -5.81 -8.69
C ALA A 701 -9.26 -6.28 -7.29
N ARG A 702 -8.69 -5.39 -6.47
CA ARG A 702 -8.28 -5.63 -5.08
C ARG A 702 -9.34 -5.21 -4.04
N SER A 703 -10.57 -4.90 -4.45
CA SER A 703 -11.62 -4.32 -3.59
C SER A 703 -11.20 -3.03 -2.84
N ALA A 704 -10.25 -2.28 -3.42
CA ALA A 704 -9.83 -0.95 -2.97
C ALA A 704 -10.63 0.12 -3.75
N SER A 705 -11.95 0.11 -3.58
CA SER A 705 -12.86 0.90 -4.41
C SER A 705 -12.73 2.42 -4.22
N VAL A 706 -12.32 2.89 -3.03
CA VAL A 706 -12.10 4.33 -2.78
C VAL A 706 -10.87 4.83 -3.54
N GLU A 707 -9.79 4.05 -3.52
CA GLU A 707 -8.57 4.28 -4.28
C GLU A 707 -8.84 4.20 -5.79
N ALA A 708 -9.60 3.20 -6.23
CA ALA A 708 -10.02 3.08 -7.63
C ALA A 708 -10.75 4.33 -8.13
N ILE A 709 -11.73 4.84 -7.35
CA ILE A 709 -12.43 6.10 -7.66
C ILE A 709 -11.45 7.26 -7.76
N ALA A 710 -10.50 7.38 -6.82
CA ALA A 710 -9.51 8.46 -6.83
C ALA A 710 -8.63 8.43 -8.08
N HIS A 711 -8.11 7.25 -8.46
CA HIS A 711 -7.30 7.06 -9.67
C HIS A 711 -8.08 7.36 -10.95
N LEU A 712 -9.30 6.84 -11.08
CA LEU A 712 -10.13 7.06 -12.26
C LEU A 712 -10.53 8.53 -12.40
N ARG A 713 -10.79 9.23 -11.29
CA ARG A 713 -11.02 10.68 -11.28
C ARG A 713 -9.78 11.48 -11.67
N ALA A 714 -8.59 11.07 -11.24
CA ALA A 714 -7.33 11.69 -11.69
C ALA A 714 -7.12 11.49 -13.21
N GLY A 715 -7.49 10.31 -13.72
CA GLY A 715 -7.56 10.06 -15.16
C GLY A 715 -8.53 10.99 -15.87
N LEU A 716 -9.77 11.12 -15.38
CA LEU A 716 -10.79 12.02 -15.95
C LEU A 716 -10.35 13.49 -15.90
N ALA A 717 -9.69 13.92 -14.82
CA ALA A 717 -9.11 15.25 -14.74
C ALA A 717 -8.08 15.49 -15.87
N SER A 718 -7.23 14.49 -16.15
CA SER A 718 -6.23 14.54 -17.22
C SER A 718 -6.84 14.53 -18.63
N VAL A 719 -8.05 13.99 -18.80
CA VAL A 719 -8.79 14.02 -20.08
C VAL A 719 -9.13 15.45 -20.50
N HIS A 720 -9.36 16.37 -19.55
CA HIS A 720 -9.67 17.77 -19.87
C HIS A 720 -8.51 18.49 -20.57
N ASP A 721 -7.26 18.04 -20.35
CA ASP A 721 -6.06 18.60 -20.97
C ASP A 721 -5.82 18.07 -22.40
N LEU A 722 -6.60 17.07 -22.86
CA LEU A 722 -6.54 16.59 -24.23
C LEU A 722 -7.35 17.48 -25.20
N PRO A 723 -6.87 17.68 -26.43
CA PRO A 723 -7.64 18.38 -27.46
C PRO A 723 -8.97 17.65 -27.73
N PRO A 724 -10.06 18.37 -28.02
CA PRO A 724 -11.33 17.75 -28.42
C PRO A 724 -11.16 16.84 -29.63
N GLY A 725 -11.78 15.66 -29.60
CA GLY A 725 -11.75 14.68 -30.69
C GLY A 725 -11.91 13.24 -30.22
N ALA A 726 -11.97 12.30 -31.17
CA ALA A 726 -12.28 10.90 -30.89
C ALA A 726 -11.31 10.22 -29.89
N SER A 727 -10.03 10.61 -29.84
CA SER A 727 -9.09 10.06 -28.85
C SER A 727 -9.48 10.44 -27.42
N ARG A 728 -9.86 11.71 -27.21
CA ARG A 728 -10.34 12.20 -25.92
C ARG A 728 -11.63 11.47 -25.51
N SER A 729 -12.60 11.35 -26.41
CA SER A 729 -13.86 10.63 -26.15
C SER A 729 -13.61 9.17 -25.78
N ARG A 730 -12.67 8.47 -26.43
CA ARG A 730 -12.31 7.07 -26.10
C ARG A 730 -11.71 6.91 -24.71
N TRP A 731 -10.84 7.83 -24.32
CA TRP A 731 -10.24 7.83 -22.99
C TRP A 731 -11.27 8.11 -21.91
N GLU A 732 -12.12 9.12 -22.12
CA GLU A 732 -13.22 9.45 -21.22
C GLU A 732 -14.15 8.24 -21.04
N LEU A 733 -14.57 7.59 -22.14
CA LEU A 733 -15.42 6.41 -22.13
C LEU A 733 -14.82 5.29 -21.28
N SER A 734 -13.54 4.96 -21.51
CA SER A 734 -12.85 3.88 -20.80
C SER A 734 -12.79 4.12 -19.29
N LEU A 735 -12.58 5.37 -18.87
CA LEU A 735 -12.55 5.76 -17.46
C LEU A 735 -13.94 5.75 -16.82
N GLN A 736 -14.97 6.25 -17.53
CA GLN A 736 -16.35 6.28 -17.03
C GLN A 736 -16.90 4.87 -16.80
N LEU A 737 -16.67 3.96 -17.75
CA LEU A 737 -17.06 2.54 -17.60
C LEU A 737 -16.36 1.89 -16.41
N ALA A 738 -15.06 2.15 -16.23
CA ALA A 738 -14.30 1.62 -15.10
C ALA A 738 -14.72 2.23 -13.75
N LEU A 739 -15.31 3.43 -13.74
CA LEU A 739 -15.69 4.15 -12.52
C LEU A 739 -16.99 3.66 -11.91
N GLY A 740 -17.93 3.18 -12.72
CA GLY A 740 -19.28 2.80 -12.26
C GLY A 740 -19.29 1.69 -11.21
N GLY A 741 -18.50 0.63 -11.38
CA GLY A 741 -18.39 -0.47 -10.41
C GLY A 741 -17.91 -0.02 -9.03
N PRO A 742 -16.74 0.64 -8.92
CA PRO A 742 -16.26 1.22 -7.66
C PRO A 742 -17.25 2.19 -7.00
N LEU A 743 -17.97 3.01 -7.78
CA LEU A 743 -18.98 3.92 -7.24
C LEU A 743 -20.17 3.18 -6.63
N ILE A 744 -20.66 2.12 -7.27
CA ILE A 744 -21.73 1.30 -6.69
C ILE A 744 -21.22 0.53 -5.46
N ALA A 745 -19.99 0.00 -5.49
CA ALA A 745 -19.42 -0.71 -4.33
C ALA A 745 -19.28 0.18 -3.08
N THR A 746 -18.98 1.47 -3.26
CA THR A 746 -18.79 2.43 -2.15
C THR A 746 -20.04 3.19 -1.75
N LYS A 747 -20.97 3.44 -2.69
CA LYS A 747 -22.16 4.29 -2.47
C LYS A 747 -23.49 3.55 -2.63
N GLY A 748 -23.44 2.24 -2.88
CA GLY A 748 -24.61 1.41 -3.12
C GLY A 748 -25.13 1.46 -4.56
N PHE A 749 -25.99 0.51 -4.89
CA PHE A 749 -26.60 0.35 -6.21
C PHE A 749 -27.44 1.56 -6.64
N ALA A 750 -27.97 2.35 -5.70
CA ALA A 750 -28.77 3.53 -6.02
C ALA A 750 -27.95 4.81 -6.27
N SER A 751 -26.61 4.73 -6.33
CA SER A 751 -25.71 5.89 -6.45
C SER A 751 -25.98 6.77 -7.68
N SER A 752 -26.29 8.05 -7.45
CA SER A 752 -26.43 9.05 -8.52
C SER A 752 -25.13 9.31 -9.28
N GLU A 753 -23.98 9.16 -8.61
CA GLU A 753 -22.68 9.31 -9.27
C GLU A 753 -22.41 8.14 -10.23
N ALA A 754 -22.84 6.92 -9.88
CA ALA A 754 -22.70 5.77 -10.76
C ALA A 754 -23.57 5.91 -12.01
N GLU A 755 -24.81 6.39 -11.84
CA GLU A 755 -25.71 6.75 -12.94
C GLU A 755 -25.07 7.78 -13.87
N MET A 756 -24.53 8.88 -13.33
CA MET A 756 -23.88 9.92 -14.14
C MET A 756 -22.69 9.36 -14.94
N ALA A 757 -21.89 8.47 -14.33
CA ALA A 757 -20.77 7.82 -15.01
C ALA A 757 -21.24 6.93 -16.16
N TYR A 758 -22.24 6.06 -15.92
CA TYR A 758 -22.77 5.18 -16.95
C TYR A 758 -23.58 5.92 -18.03
N GLN A 759 -24.30 6.99 -17.69
CA GLN A 759 -24.99 7.82 -18.67
C GLN A 759 -23.99 8.51 -19.59
N ARG A 760 -22.91 9.07 -19.03
CA ARG A 760 -21.84 9.66 -19.85
C ARG A 760 -21.16 8.61 -20.72
N ALA A 761 -20.95 7.39 -20.21
CA ALA A 761 -20.44 6.28 -20.99
C ALA A 761 -21.40 5.88 -22.12
N GLN A 762 -22.72 5.83 -21.88
CA GLN A 762 -23.74 5.55 -22.90
C GLN A 762 -23.66 6.57 -24.05
N ASP A 763 -23.61 7.86 -23.72
CA ASP A 763 -23.54 8.95 -24.70
C ASP A 763 -22.26 8.84 -25.56
N LEU A 764 -21.11 8.60 -24.92
CA LEU A 764 -19.82 8.45 -25.60
C LEU A 764 -19.75 7.18 -26.45
N SER A 765 -20.33 6.07 -25.99
CA SER A 765 -20.39 4.83 -26.77
C SER A 765 -21.21 5.00 -28.04
N ARG A 766 -22.33 5.74 -27.98
CA ARG A 766 -23.14 6.09 -29.15
C ARG A 766 -22.39 7.01 -30.10
N GLU A 767 -21.71 8.04 -29.59
CA GLU A 767 -20.87 8.95 -30.39
C GLU A 767 -19.78 8.20 -31.15
N LEU A 768 -19.15 7.21 -30.51
CA LEU A 768 -18.01 6.46 -31.05
C LEU A 768 -18.40 5.19 -31.83
N GLY A 769 -19.68 4.81 -31.85
CA GLY A 769 -20.15 3.56 -32.47
C GLY A 769 -19.58 2.30 -31.80
N ARG A 770 -19.53 2.29 -30.46
CA ARG A 770 -18.93 1.22 -29.64
C ARG A 770 -20.00 0.36 -28.98
N ASP A 771 -20.53 -0.61 -29.71
CA ASP A 771 -21.68 -1.42 -29.27
C ASP A 771 -21.41 -2.21 -27.98
N THR A 772 -20.24 -2.84 -27.81
CA THR A 772 -19.88 -3.57 -26.57
C THR A 772 -19.78 -2.64 -25.35
N ASP A 773 -19.22 -1.44 -25.54
CA ASP A 773 -19.11 -0.42 -24.48
C ASP A 773 -20.50 0.16 -24.14
N LEU A 774 -21.37 0.33 -25.15
CA LEU A 774 -22.76 0.75 -24.98
C LEU A 774 -23.54 -0.28 -24.16
N PHE A 775 -23.37 -1.57 -24.44
CA PHE A 775 -24.00 -2.63 -23.67
C PHE A 775 -23.56 -2.59 -22.20
N THR A 776 -22.26 -2.40 -21.97
CA THR A 776 -21.70 -2.31 -20.61
C THR A 776 -22.29 -1.12 -19.84
N ALA A 777 -22.46 0.03 -20.49
CA ALA A 777 -23.11 1.19 -19.91
C ALA A 777 -24.60 0.96 -19.60
N LEU A 778 -25.35 0.40 -20.56
CA LEU A 778 -26.77 0.05 -20.40
C LEU A 778 -26.99 -0.92 -19.26
N ARG A 779 -26.14 -1.94 -19.13
CA ARG A 779 -26.16 -2.87 -18.01
C ARG A 779 -25.97 -2.16 -16.67
N GLY A 780 -24.98 -1.26 -16.60
CA GLY A 780 -24.72 -0.45 -15.41
C GLY A 780 -25.92 0.41 -14.99
N LEU A 781 -26.51 1.14 -15.95
CA LEU A 781 -27.73 1.92 -15.74
C LEU A 781 -28.91 1.05 -15.31
N GLY A 782 -29.10 -0.10 -15.97
CA GLY A 782 -30.16 -1.03 -15.65
C GLY A 782 -30.14 -1.47 -14.19
N TYR A 783 -28.96 -1.80 -13.63
CA TYR A 783 -28.85 -2.11 -12.20
C TYR A 783 -29.18 -0.93 -11.29
N VAL A 784 -28.71 0.28 -11.64
CA VAL A 784 -28.94 1.48 -10.84
C VAL A 784 -30.43 1.84 -10.81
N HIS A 785 -31.06 1.91 -11.98
CA HIS A 785 -32.49 2.21 -12.10
C HIS A 785 -33.34 1.13 -11.45
N HIS A 786 -33.00 -0.15 -11.63
CA HIS A 786 -33.72 -1.26 -11.02
C HIS A 786 -33.72 -1.18 -9.49
N VAL A 787 -32.55 -1.04 -8.85
CA VAL A 787 -32.48 -1.02 -7.37
C VAL A 787 -33.05 0.27 -6.77
N ARG A 788 -32.95 1.41 -7.47
CA ARG A 788 -33.60 2.66 -7.04
C ARG A 788 -35.12 2.61 -7.19
N GLY A 789 -35.65 1.65 -7.95
CA GLY A 789 -37.08 1.53 -8.24
C GLY A 789 -37.55 2.48 -9.35
N ASP A 790 -36.67 2.92 -10.27
CA ASP A 790 -37.09 3.65 -11.47
C ASP A 790 -37.39 2.67 -12.62
N LEU A 791 -38.47 1.89 -12.46
CA LEU A 791 -38.84 0.88 -13.46
C LEU A 791 -39.27 1.51 -14.78
N ARG A 792 -39.65 2.80 -14.79
CA ARG A 792 -39.96 3.51 -16.04
C ARG A 792 -38.74 3.57 -16.95
N GLN A 793 -37.56 3.86 -16.40
CA GLN A 793 -36.32 3.84 -17.18
C GLN A 793 -35.91 2.40 -17.52
N SER A 794 -35.97 1.48 -16.55
CA SER A 794 -35.63 0.07 -16.81
C SER A 794 -36.45 -0.52 -17.96
N MET A 795 -37.76 -0.23 -18.02
CA MET A 795 -38.66 -0.67 -19.10
C MET A 795 -38.31 -0.10 -20.48
N ARG A 796 -37.63 1.04 -20.55
CA ARG A 796 -37.15 1.63 -21.81
C ARG A 796 -35.80 1.05 -22.24
N GLU A 797 -34.97 0.67 -21.28
CA GLU A 797 -33.57 0.27 -21.51
C GLU A 797 -33.41 -1.21 -21.87
N PHE A 798 -34.16 -2.12 -21.23
CA PHE A 798 -33.95 -3.56 -21.46
C PHE A 798 -34.20 -4.02 -22.92
N PRO A 799 -35.15 -3.46 -23.71
CA PRO A 799 -35.32 -3.86 -25.10
C PRO A 799 -34.10 -3.52 -25.97
N GLU A 800 -33.49 -2.35 -25.73
CA GLU A 800 -32.25 -1.93 -26.41
C GLU A 800 -31.09 -2.86 -26.01
N ALA A 801 -31.01 -3.25 -24.74
CA ALA A 801 -29.99 -4.19 -24.27
C ALA A 801 -30.12 -5.58 -24.94
N ILE A 802 -31.34 -6.10 -25.13
CA ILE A 802 -31.58 -7.37 -25.83
C ILE A 802 -31.18 -7.27 -27.30
N ASP A 803 -31.62 -6.22 -28.01
CA ASP A 803 -31.26 -6.01 -29.42
C ASP A 803 -29.75 -5.92 -29.60
N LEU A 804 -29.09 -5.14 -28.75
CA LEU A 804 -27.64 -4.94 -28.79
C LEU A 804 -26.87 -6.23 -28.50
N ALA A 805 -27.26 -6.98 -27.46
CA ALA A 805 -26.66 -8.29 -27.17
C ALA A 805 -26.83 -9.28 -28.33
N GLY A 806 -28.01 -9.29 -28.97
CA GLY A 806 -28.29 -10.10 -30.15
C GLY A 806 -27.44 -9.73 -31.36
N ARG A 807 -27.20 -8.43 -31.58
CA ARG A 807 -26.31 -7.94 -32.65
C ARG A 807 -24.84 -8.26 -32.41
N ILE A 808 -24.38 -8.17 -31.16
CA ILE A 808 -22.99 -8.51 -30.80
C ILE A 808 -22.75 -10.01 -30.93
N GLY A 809 -23.75 -10.84 -30.60
CA GLY A 809 -23.69 -12.29 -30.78
C GLY A 809 -22.90 -13.05 -29.71
N GLU A 810 -22.60 -12.41 -28.57
CA GLU A 810 -21.94 -13.05 -27.42
C GLU A 810 -23.00 -13.59 -26.43
N PRO A 811 -23.03 -14.93 -26.16
CA PRO A 811 -24.02 -15.54 -25.28
C PRO A 811 -24.08 -14.91 -23.87
N ALA A 812 -22.92 -14.57 -23.32
CA ALA A 812 -22.81 -13.94 -22.00
C ALA A 812 -23.55 -12.59 -21.88
N LEU A 813 -23.67 -11.84 -22.98
CA LEU A 813 -24.42 -10.58 -22.99
C LEU A 813 -25.93 -10.85 -23.06
N LEU A 814 -26.35 -11.90 -23.78
CA LEU A 814 -27.75 -12.32 -23.85
C LEU A 814 -28.27 -12.78 -22.50
N VAL A 815 -27.49 -13.56 -21.74
CA VAL A 815 -27.81 -13.93 -20.35
C VAL A 815 -28.15 -12.67 -19.54
N GLN A 816 -27.27 -11.66 -19.58
CA GLN A 816 -27.47 -10.43 -18.80
C GLN A 816 -28.68 -9.61 -19.27
N ALA A 817 -28.91 -9.52 -20.58
CA ALA A 817 -30.03 -8.79 -21.15
C ALA A 817 -31.38 -9.44 -20.81
N TYR A 818 -31.47 -10.77 -20.93
CA TYR A 818 -32.67 -11.53 -20.58
C TYR A 818 -32.95 -11.49 -19.08
N HIS A 819 -31.90 -11.61 -18.25
CA HIS A 819 -32.04 -11.41 -16.80
C HIS A 819 -32.59 -10.01 -16.48
N PHE A 820 -32.03 -8.95 -17.08
CA PHE A 820 -32.51 -7.57 -16.87
C PHE A 820 -33.98 -7.40 -17.26
N ALA A 821 -34.40 -7.97 -18.38
CA ALA A 821 -35.80 -7.99 -18.79
C ALA A 821 -36.69 -8.75 -17.79
N GLY A 822 -36.24 -9.93 -17.34
CA GLY A 822 -36.95 -10.77 -16.37
C GLY A 822 -37.20 -10.06 -15.04
N VAL A 823 -36.17 -9.47 -14.44
CA VAL A 823 -36.32 -8.78 -13.14
C VAL A 823 -37.17 -7.51 -13.26
N THR A 824 -37.09 -6.78 -14.38
CA THR A 824 -37.91 -5.58 -14.61
C THR A 824 -39.38 -5.96 -14.78
N THR A 825 -39.67 -6.97 -15.61
CA THR A 825 -41.04 -7.42 -15.88
C THR A 825 -41.73 -8.05 -14.67
N PHE A 826 -40.97 -8.65 -13.75
CA PHE A 826 -41.50 -9.13 -12.48
C PHE A 826 -42.14 -7.99 -11.67
N HIS A 827 -41.45 -6.85 -11.53
CA HIS A 827 -41.90 -5.76 -10.65
C HIS A 827 -43.06 -4.93 -11.23
N ILE A 828 -43.34 -5.07 -12.53
CA ILE A 828 -44.57 -4.54 -13.14
C ILE A 828 -45.71 -5.58 -13.17
N GLY A 829 -45.57 -6.69 -12.44
CA GLY A 829 -46.62 -7.70 -12.26
C GLY A 829 -46.81 -8.65 -13.45
N ALA A 830 -45.93 -8.63 -14.46
CA ALA A 830 -46.00 -9.51 -15.62
C ALA A 830 -45.29 -10.85 -15.35
N PHE A 831 -45.76 -11.62 -14.37
CA PHE A 831 -45.05 -12.78 -13.81
C PHE A 831 -44.72 -13.87 -14.83
N GLN A 832 -45.63 -14.19 -15.76
CA GLN A 832 -45.35 -15.19 -16.80
C GLN A 832 -44.26 -14.72 -17.75
N THR A 833 -44.34 -13.47 -18.22
CA THR A 833 -43.32 -12.86 -19.09
C THR A 833 -41.97 -12.79 -18.39
N ALA A 834 -41.95 -12.43 -17.10
CA ALA A 834 -40.74 -12.42 -16.29
C ALA A 834 -40.09 -13.81 -16.24
N ARG A 835 -40.88 -14.83 -15.93
CA ARG A 835 -40.43 -16.23 -15.91
C ARG A 835 -39.85 -16.67 -17.25
N ASP A 836 -40.51 -16.33 -18.35
CA ASP A 836 -40.06 -16.71 -19.70
C ASP A 836 -38.70 -16.06 -20.04
N TRP A 837 -38.49 -14.80 -19.66
CA TRP A 837 -37.19 -14.13 -19.85
C TRP A 837 -36.08 -14.74 -18.99
N LEU A 838 -36.36 -15.01 -17.71
CA LEU A 838 -35.38 -15.63 -16.81
C LEU A 838 -35.01 -17.04 -17.28
N GLN A 839 -35.98 -17.79 -17.82
CA GLN A 839 -35.73 -19.11 -18.40
C GLN A 839 -34.81 -19.01 -19.62
N ARG A 840 -35.04 -18.04 -20.52
CA ARG A 840 -34.13 -17.78 -21.65
C ARG A 840 -32.73 -17.37 -21.22
N SER A 841 -32.62 -16.65 -20.09
CA SER A 841 -31.33 -16.31 -19.50
C SER A 841 -30.57 -17.57 -19.09
N LEU A 842 -31.23 -18.53 -18.45
CA LEU A 842 -30.63 -19.82 -18.07
C LEU A 842 -30.28 -20.68 -19.28
N GLU A 843 -31.10 -20.67 -20.33
CA GLU A 843 -30.86 -21.44 -21.56
C GLU A 843 -29.70 -20.89 -22.41
N ALA A 844 -29.43 -19.58 -22.31
CA ALA A 844 -28.31 -18.93 -22.99
C ALA A 844 -26.96 -19.12 -22.26
N GLU A 845 -26.96 -19.70 -21.07
CA GLU A 845 -25.76 -19.91 -20.27
C GLU A 845 -25.06 -21.22 -20.67
N ASP A 846 -23.87 -21.12 -21.26
CA ASP A 846 -23.10 -22.30 -21.73
C ASP A 846 -22.65 -23.24 -20.59
N SER A 847 -22.54 -22.71 -19.36
CA SER A 847 -22.31 -23.51 -18.15
C SER A 847 -22.78 -22.75 -16.90
N PRO A 848 -23.52 -23.39 -15.97
CA PRO A 848 -24.03 -22.76 -14.73
C PRO A 848 -22.96 -22.15 -13.82
N ASN A 849 -21.70 -22.55 -14.00
CA ASN A 849 -20.54 -22.10 -13.23
C ASN A 849 -19.66 -21.10 -13.98
N SER A 850 -20.00 -20.75 -15.23
CA SER A 850 -19.11 -20.01 -16.14
C SER A 850 -19.15 -18.50 -15.93
N TYR A 851 -20.26 -17.95 -15.42
CA TYR A 851 -20.46 -16.51 -15.44
C TYR A 851 -20.24 -15.83 -14.08
N HIS A 852 -19.03 -15.29 -13.90
CA HIS A 852 -18.72 -14.29 -12.88
C HIS A 852 -18.71 -12.91 -13.53
N SER A 853 -19.75 -12.10 -13.32
CA SER A 853 -19.71 -10.69 -13.72
C SER A 853 -18.56 -9.96 -13.02
N GLU A 854 -17.70 -9.27 -13.78
CA GLU A 854 -16.56 -8.49 -13.26
C GLU A 854 -16.94 -7.44 -12.20
N LEU A 855 -18.21 -7.01 -12.14
CA LEU A 855 -18.61 -5.91 -11.24
C LEU A 855 -18.87 -6.36 -9.79
N TYR A 856 -19.29 -7.62 -9.55
CA TYR A 856 -19.64 -8.15 -8.21
C TYR A 856 -19.42 -9.66 -8.02
N GLY A 857 -18.89 -10.38 -9.01
CA GLY A 857 -18.78 -11.84 -8.94
C GLY A 857 -20.13 -12.56 -8.88
N ILE A 858 -21.25 -11.89 -9.21
CA ILE A 858 -22.60 -12.46 -9.14
C ILE A 858 -22.75 -13.57 -10.18
N ASN A 859 -23.22 -14.73 -9.71
CA ASN A 859 -23.67 -15.83 -10.56
C ASN A 859 -25.10 -15.53 -11.03
N MET A 860 -25.30 -15.41 -12.35
CA MET A 860 -26.60 -15.07 -12.93
C MET A 860 -27.62 -16.20 -12.78
N GLY A 861 -27.18 -17.46 -12.81
CA GLY A 861 -28.02 -18.62 -12.55
C GLY A 861 -28.72 -18.53 -11.19
N VAL A 862 -27.98 -18.19 -10.13
CA VAL A 862 -28.54 -17.99 -8.78
C VAL A 862 -29.66 -16.94 -8.78
N PHE A 863 -29.44 -15.80 -9.44
CA PHE A 863 -30.43 -14.72 -9.55
C PHE A 863 -31.68 -15.18 -10.32
N CYS A 864 -31.48 -15.88 -11.44
CA CYS A 864 -32.58 -16.38 -12.27
C CYS A 864 -33.44 -17.37 -11.50
N HIS A 865 -32.84 -18.37 -10.86
CA HIS A 865 -33.57 -19.34 -10.03
C HIS A 865 -34.32 -18.67 -8.88
N ALA A 866 -33.70 -17.70 -8.20
CA ALA A 866 -34.35 -16.97 -7.11
C ALA A 866 -35.61 -16.20 -7.57
N TYR A 867 -35.56 -15.49 -8.70
CA TYR A 867 -36.73 -14.80 -9.25
C TYR A 867 -37.75 -15.76 -9.87
N ILE A 868 -37.32 -16.85 -10.51
CA ILE A 868 -38.23 -17.90 -11.00
C ILE A 868 -39.03 -18.45 -9.83
N GLY A 869 -38.39 -18.67 -8.68
CA GLY A 869 -39.09 -19.07 -7.45
C GLY A 869 -40.21 -18.09 -7.06
N HIS A 870 -39.92 -16.78 -7.06
CA HIS A 870 -40.93 -15.77 -6.78
C HIS A 870 -42.04 -15.73 -7.85
N CYS A 871 -41.68 -15.82 -9.15
CA CYS A 871 -42.67 -15.89 -10.24
C CYS A 871 -43.60 -17.08 -10.09
N ASP A 872 -43.05 -18.27 -9.85
CA ASP A 872 -43.79 -19.52 -9.70
C ASP A 872 -44.74 -19.46 -8.51
N TRP A 873 -44.35 -18.80 -7.41
CA TRP A 873 -45.24 -18.60 -6.27
C TRP A 873 -46.44 -17.72 -6.64
N HIS A 874 -46.21 -16.57 -7.31
CA HIS A 874 -47.30 -15.70 -7.76
C HIS A 874 -48.24 -16.44 -8.73
N LEU A 875 -47.69 -17.20 -9.68
CA LEU A 875 -48.43 -17.96 -10.69
C LEU A 875 -49.19 -19.18 -10.12
N GLY A 876 -49.04 -19.51 -8.84
CA GLY A 876 -49.77 -20.60 -8.18
C GLY A 876 -49.03 -21.93 -8.03
N TYR A 877 -47.76 -21.99 -8.43
CA TYR A 877 -46.92 -23.21 -8.41
C TYR A 877 -46.00 -23.26 -7.19
N SER A 878 -46.58 -23.26 -5.98
CA SER A 878 -45.84 -23.11 -4.73
C SER A 878 -44.72 -24.14 -4.49
N ASP A 879 -44.90 -25.39 -4.91
CA ASP A 879 -43.85 -26.44 -4.77
C ASP A 879 -42.68 -26.21 -5.74
N ARG A 880 -42.97 -25.75 -6.98
CA ARG A 880 -41.92 -25.36 -7.94
C ARG A 880 -41.15 -24.13 -7.45
N ALA A 881 -41.87 -23.20 -6.82
CA ALA A 881 -41.29 -22.00 -6.25
C ALA A 881 -40.22 -22.32 -5.20
N LEU A 882 -40.54 -23.21 -4.25
CA LEU A 882 -39.60 -23.63 -3.21
C LEU A 882 -38.39 -24.35 -3.80
N LYS A 883 -38.63 -25.30 -4.72
CA LYS A 883 -37.56 -26.02 -5.40
C LYS A 883 -36.59 -25.09 -6.13
N ALA A 884 -37.09 -24.09 -6.86
CA ALA A 884 -36.24 -23.12 -7.56
C ALA A 884 -35.41 -22.28 -6.59
N ALA A 885 -35.96 -21.88 -5.44
CA ALA A 885 -35.21 -21.15 -4.41
C ALA A 885 -34.13 -22.03 -3.73
N GLU A 886 -34.41 -23.31 -3.50
CA GLU A 886 -33.43 -24.28 -3.00
C GLU A 886 -32.30 -24.54 -4.02
N GLU A 887 -32.64 -24.64 -5.31
CA GLU A 887 -31.65 -24.73 -6.41
C GLU A 887 -30.75 -23.48 -6.45
N ALA A 888 -31.31 -22.29 -6.28
CA ALA A 888 -30.53 -21.04 -6.19
C ALA A 888 -29.53 -21.09 -5.02
N LEU A 889 -29.95 -21.56 -3.85
CA LEU A 889 -29.10 -21.67 -2.67
C LEU A 889 -28.04 -22.78 -2.81
N SER A 890 -28.39 -23.93 -3.40
CA SER A 890 -27.44 -25.00 -3.70
C SER A 890 -26.35 -24.51 -4.64
N LEU A 891 -26.74 -23.90 -5.75
CA LEU A 891 -25.80 -23.33 -6.73
C LEU A 891 -24.90 -22.27 -6.08
N ALA A 892 -25.46 -21.38 -5.26
CA ALA A 892 -24.70 -20.37 -4.55
C ALA A 892 -23.66 -20.96 -3.58
N ARG A 893 -24.00 -22.06 -2.90
CA ARG A 893 -23.10 -22.79 -1.98
C ARG A 893 -22.04 -23.57 -2.75
N GLU A 894 -22.39 -24.18 -3.87
CA GLU A 894 -21.44 -24.89 -4.75
C GLU A 894 -20.35 -23.96 -5.28
N VAL A 895 -20.72 -22.76 -5.74
CA VAL A 895 -19.74 -21.75 -6.19
C VAL A 895 -19.00 -21.07 -5.01
N SER A 896 -19.38 -21.35 -3.77
CA SER A 896 -18.76 -20.81 -2.54
C SER A 896 -18.60 -19.28 -2.55
N HIS A 897 -19.60 -18.58 -3.11
CA HIS A 897 -19.58 -17.13 -3.28
C HIS A 897 -20.51 -16.44 -2.25
N PRO A 898 -19.99 -15.77 -1.20
CA PRO A 898 -20.77 -15.24 -0.08
C PRO A 898 -21.85 -14.26 -0.50
N PHE A 899 -21.59 -13.42 -1.50
CA PHE A 899 -22.62 -12.50 -1.98
C PHE A 899 -23.78 -13.25 -2.65
N SER A 900 -23.49 -14.29 -3.44
CA SER A 900 -24.53 -15.14 -4.04
C SER A 900 -25.31 -15.93 -2.98
N ILE A 901 -24.64 -16.39 -1.93
CA ILE A 901 -25.28 -17.11 -0.81
C ILE A 901 -26.19 -16.15 -0.03
N ALA A 902 -25.70 -14.98 0.35
CA ALA A 902 -26.48 -13.95 1.04
C ALA A 902 -27.73 -13.56 0.24
N LEU A 903 -27.57 -13.42 -1.07
CA LEU A 903 -28.66 -13.17 -1.99
C LEU A 903 -29.68 -14.31 -2.00
N ALA A 904 -29.24 -15.54 -2.26
CA ALA A 904 -30.14 -16.70 -2.34
C ALA A 904 -30.93 -16.87 -1.04
N LEU A 905 -30.27 -16.70 0.11
CA LEU A 905 -30.91 -16.72 1.43
C LEU A 905 -31.93 -15.57 1.58
N ALA A 906 -31.62 -14.34 1.18
CA ALA A 906 -32.56 -13.23 1.26
C ALA A 906 -33.84 -13.46 0.41
N TYR A 907 -33.68 -14.00 -0.80
CA TYR A 907 -34.82 -14.37 -1.67
C TYR A 907 -35.61 -15.55 -1.10
N LEU A 908 -34.95 -16.57 -0.56
CA LEU A 908 -35.61 -17.72 0.07
C LEU A 908 -36.37 -17.29 1.34
N ALA A 909 -35.81 -16.41 2.17
CA ALA A 909 -36.49 -15.86 3.34
C ALA A 909 -37.75 -15.09 2.92
N MET A 910 -37.69 -14.30 1.86
CA MET A 910 -38.86 -13.62 1.30
C MET A 910 -39.86 -14.60 0.68
N LEU A 911 -39.43 -15.72 0.11
CA LEU A 911 -40.33 -16.77 -0.36
C LEU A 911 -41.05 -17.47 0.80
N HIS A 912 -40.37 -17.76 1.90
CA HIS A 912 -41.03 -18.23 3.12
C HIS A 912 -42.03 -17.21 3.66
N GLN A 913 -41.70 -15.91 3.58
CA GLN A 913 -42.64 -14.84 3.89
C GLN A 913 -43.87 -14.89 2.97
N PHE A 914 -43.66 -15.02 1.66
CA PHE A 914 -44.73 -15.20 0.70
C PHE A 914 -45.59 -16.40 1.02
N ARG A 915 -45.03 -17.53 1.46
CA ARG A 915 -45.75 -18.76 1.84
C ARG A 915 -46.37 -18.71 3.24
N CYS A 916 -46.26 -17.58 3.95
CA CYS A 916 -46.69 -17.40 5.34
C CYS A 916 -46.02 -18.38 6.32
N GLU A 917 -44.74 -18.69 6.15
CA GLU A 917 -43.94 -19.63 6.96
C GLU A 917 -42.94 -18.85 7.85
N PRO A 918 -43.35 -18.28 9.00
CA PRO A 918 -42.50 -17.37 9.77
C PRO A 918 -41.31 -18.07 10.42
N GLU A 919 -41.38 -19.37 10.69
CA GLU A 919 -40.25 -20.13 11.22
C GLU A 919 -39.10 -20.19 10.19
N GLY A 920 -39.39 -20.62 8.96
CA GLY A 920 -38.39 -20.68 7.88
C GLY A 920 -37.92 -19.32 7.40
N ALA A 921 -38.80 -18.30 7.43
CA ALA A 921 -38.42 -16.91 7.13
C ALA A 921 -37.43 -16.36 8.16
N LEU A 922 -37.64 -16.64 9.45
CA LEU A 922 -36.75 -16.20 10.53
C LEU A 922 -35.37 -16.85 10.41
N GLU A 923 -35.32 -18.18 10.30
CA GLU A 923 -34.07 -18.95 10.22
C GLU A 923 -33.21 -18.50 9.03
N THR A 924 -33.80 -18.46 7.83
CA THR A 924 -33.11 -18.07 6.61
C THR A 924 -32.66 -16.61 6.64
N ALA A 925 -33.49 -15.71 7.20
CA ALA A 925 -33.13 -14.29 7.32
C ALA A 925 -31.98 -14.06 8.33
N GLU A 926 -31.91 -14.85 9.40
CA GLU A 926 -30.81 -14.77 10.36
C GLU A 926 -29.49 -15.28 9.78
N GLU A 927 -29.53 -16.38 9.00
CA GLU A 927 -28.36 -16.86 8.25
C GLU A 927 -27.86 -15.79 7.26
N ALA A 928 -28.76 -15.23 6.44
CA ALA A 928 -28.43 -14.18 5.49
C ALA A 928 -27.79 -12.97 6.18
N ARG A 929 -28.36 -12.52 7.30
CA ARG A 929 -27.89 -11.35 8.03
C ARG A 929 -26.53 -11.60 8.67
N GLY A 930 -26.27 -12.79 9.21
CA GLY A 930 -24.96 -13.16 9.76
C GLY A 930 -23.87 -13.06 8.70
N LEU A 931 -24.14 -13.60 7.51
CA LEU A 931 -23.22 -13.52 6.37
C LEU A 931 -23.03 -12.07 5.89
N CYS A 932 -24.11 -11.29 5.77
CA CYS A 932 -24.02 -9.89 5.35
C CYS A 932 -23.26 -9.02 6.35
N GLN A 933 -23.35 -9.31 7.65
CA GLN A 933 -22.58 -8.60 8.68
C GLN A 933 -21.09 -8.92 8.61
N GLU A 934 -20.73 -10.18 8.35
CA GLU A 934 -19.34 -10.58 8.16
C GLU A 934 -18.71 -9.87 6.95
N TYR A 935 -19.44 -9.83 5.82
CA TYR A 935 -18.90 -9.36 4.54
C TYR A 935 -19.31 -7.92 4.16
N ARG A 936 -20.07 -7.22 5.02
CA ARG A 936 -20.56 -5.84 4.85
C ARG A 936 -21.49 -5.64 3.63
N PHE A 937 -22.40 -6.57 3.41
CA PHE A 937 -23.41 -6.47 2.34
C PHE A 937 -24.67 -5.74 2.81
N ASN A 938 -24.57 -4.42 2.97
CA ASN A 938 -25.60 -3.59 3.63
C ASN A 938 -27.02 -3.73 3.06
N TYR A 939 -27.17 -3.82 1.73
CA TYR A 939 -28.49 -3.95 1.10
C TYR A 939 -29.21 -5.24 1.52
N TYR A 940 -28.54 -6.39 1.44
CA TYR A 940 -29.12 -7.67 1.83
C TYR A 940 -29.25 -7.80 3.35
N ALA A 941 -28.35 -7.19 4.14
CA ALA A 941 -28.50 -7.12 5.59
C ALA A 941 -29.82 -6.43 5.99
N ALA A 942 -30.08 -5.25 5.42
CA ALA A 942 -31.27 -4.46 5.70
C ALA A 942 -32.55 -5.16 5.21
N TRP A 943 -32.54 -5.75 4.01
CA TRP A 943 -33.67 -6.53 3.52
C TRP A 943 -33.97 -7.75 4.40
N SER A 944 -32.96 -8.57 4.73
CA SER A 944 -33.16 -9.72 5.63
C SER A 944 -33.65 -9.29 7.01
N ALA A 945 -33.24 -8.11 7.51
CA ALA A 945 -33.75 -7.56 8.77
C ALA A 945 -35.26 -7.25 8.72
N LEU A 946 -35.77 -6.74 7.60
CA LEU A 946 -37.22 -6.51 7.40
C LEU A 946 -38.01 -7.83 7.44
N VAL A 947 -37.54 -8.85 6.73
CA VAL A 947 -38.20 -10.18 6.70
C VAL A 947 -38.16 -10.84 8.08
N ARG A 948 -37.03 -10.74 8.78
CA ARG A 948 -36.88 -11.21 10.17
C ARG A 948 -37.85 -10.51 11.11
N ALA A 949 -37.97 -9.18 11.04
CA ALA A 949 -38.88 -8.42 11.90
C ALA A 949 -40.35 -8.80 11.65
N TRP A 950 -40.72 -9.01 10.39
CA TRP A 950 -42.03 -9.56 10.03
C TRP A 950 -42.26 -10.94 10.66
N ALA A 951 -41.29 -11.85 10.54
CA ALA A 951 -41.41 -13.20 11.07
C ALA A 951 -41.59 -13.21 12.61
N ILE A 952 -40.89 -12.34 13.34
CA ILE A 952 -41.05 -12.15 14.79
C ILE A 952 -42.49 -11.72 15.12
N ALA A 953 -43.05 -10.76 14.37
CA ALA A 953 -44.44 -10.33 14.57
C ALA A 953 -45.44 -11.46 14.28
N GLU A 954 -45.23 -12.25 13.22
CA GLU A 954 -46.08 -13.38 12.86
C GLU A 954 -46.09 -14.50 13.91
N GLN A 955 -45.01 -14.68 14.68
CA GLN A 955 -44.94 -15.60 15.81
C GLN A 955 -45.64 -15.08 17.08
N GLY A 956 -46.34 -13.95 16.99
CA GLY A 956 -47.13 -13.37 18.09
C GLY A 956 -46.37 -12.32 18.93
N ARG A 957 -45.09 -12.06 18.66
CA ARG A 957 -44.27 -11.05 19.34
C ARG A 957 -44.40 -9.68 18.67
N ILE A 958 -45.64 -9.18 18.58
CA ILE A 958 -46.01 -8.01 17.75
C ILE A 958 -45.20 -6.75 18.10
N GLY A 959 -45.08 -6.41 19.40
CA GLY A 959 -44.38 -5.19 19.82
C GLY A 959 -42.88 -5.20 19.49
N GLU A 960 -42.23 -6.36 19.65
CA GLU A 960 -40.83 -6.53 19.26
C GLU A 960 -40.66 -6.49 17.74
N GLY A 961 -41.57 -7.16 17.02
CA GLY A 961 -41.60 -7.14 15.55
C GLY A 961 -41.73 -5.72 15.00
N LEU A 962 -42.66 -4.91 15.53
CA LEU A 962 -42.82 -3.49 15.14
C LEU A 962 -41.53 -2.68 15.35
N SER A 963 -40.96 -2.73 16.56
CA SER A 963 -39.74 -1.98 16.86
C SER A 963 -38.56 -2.42 15.99
N ALA A 964 -38.43 -3.71 15.72
CA ALA A 964 -37.39 -4.24 14.83
C ALA A 964 -37.63 -3.83 13.38
N TYR A 965 -38.89 -3.78 12.93
CA TYR A 965 -39.24 -3.42 11.55
C TYR A 965 -38.97 -1.95 11.28
N ASP A 966 -39.33 -1.05 12.19
CA ASP A 966 -39.04 0.40 12.05
C ASP A 966 -37.54 0.67 11.93
N ALA A 967 -36.73 -0.01 12.75
CA ALA A 967 -35.27 0.09 12.68
C ALA A 967 -34.73 -0.44 11.34
N ALA A 968 -35.21 -1.61 10.90
CA ALA A 968 -34.80 -2.21 9.63
C ALA A 968 -35.24 -1.38 8.42
N LEU A 969 -36.42 -0.74 8.46
CA LEU A 969 -36.91 0.12 7.38
C LEU A 969 -36.06 1.40 7.25
N LYS A 970 -35.63 1.96 8.38
CA LYS A 970 -34.68 3.08 8.39
C LYS A 970 -33.33 2.67 7.79
N GLU A 971 -32.77 1.53 8.24
CA GLU A 971 -31.50 1.00 7.72
C GLU A 971 -31.60 0.73 6.20
N PHE A 972 -32.72 0.19 5.74
CA PHE A 972 -32.97 -0.02 4.31
C PHE A 972 -32.99 1.31 3.54
N GLY A 973 -33.65 2.34 4.06
CA GLY A 973 -33.66 3.68 3.46
C GLY A 973 -32.26 4.33 3.37
N GLU A 974 -31.39 4.07 4.35
CA GLU A 974 -29.99 4.57 4.34
C GLU A 974 -29.15 3.95 3.20
N THR A 975 -29.56 2.82 2.63
CA THR A 975 -28.92 2.22 1.45
C THR A 975 -29.23 2.96 0.15
N GLY A 976 -30.24 3.84 0.15
CA GLY A 976 -30.77 4.52 -1.04
C GLY A 976 -31.62 3.64 -1.96
N ALA A 977 -31.81 2.35 -1.63
CA ALA A 977 -32.66 1.46 -2.41
C ALA A 977 -34.15 1.85 -2.31
N GLY A 978 -34.86 1.78 -3.43
CA GLY A 978 -36.29 2.08 -3.52
C GLY A 978 -37.14 0.92 -4.01
N LEU A 979 -36.53 -0.10 -4.61
CA LEU A 979 -37.23 -1.29 -5.11
C LEU A 979 -37.87 -2.10 -3.98
N ARG A 980 -39.11 -2.56 -4.19
CA ARG A 980 -39.95 -3.33 -3.24
C ARG A 980 -40.45 -2.53 -2.02
N MET A 981 -40.16 -1.24 -1.94
CA MET A 981 -40.63 -0.40 -0.84
C MET A 981 -42.15 -0.45 -0.62
N PRO A 982 -43.01 -0.47 -1.66
CA PRO A 982 -44.45 -0.63 -1.45
C PRO A 982 -44.81 -1.92 -0.71
N HIS A 983 -44.15 -3.04 -1.03
CA HIS A 983 -44.36 -4.32 -0.34
C HIS A 983 -43.95 -4.26 1.13
N TYR A 984 -42.80 -3.68 1.45
CA TYR A 984 -42.34 -3.55 2.84
C TYR A 984 -43.28 -2.67 3.68
N LEU A 985 -43.77 -1.58 3.11
CA LEU A 985 -44.80 -0.75 3.75
C LEU A 985 -46.11 -1.52 3.97
N GLY A 986 -46.50 -2.36 3.00
CA GLY A 986 -47.64 -3.27 3.13
C GLY A 986 -47.48 -4.30 4.26
N LEU A 987 -46.30 -4.91 4.39
CA LEU A 987 -46.01 -5.82 5.50
C LEU A 987 -46.10 -5.12 6.85
N LEU A 988 -45.52 -3.92 6.97
CA LEU A 988 -45.61 -3.12 8.20
C LEU A 988 -47.06 -2.75 8.52
N ALA A 989 -47.87 -2.39 7.51
CA ALA A 989 -49.30 -2.15 7.69
C ALA A 989 -50.02 -3.39 8.23
N GLY A 990 -49.67 -4.59 7.75
CA GLY A 990 -50.17 -5.86 8.28
C GLY A 990 -49.78 -6.11 9.75
N ILE A 991 -48.57 -5.72 10.16
CA ILE A 991 -48.16 -5.80 11.57
C ILE A 991 -48.96 -4.82 12.43
N HIS A 992 -49.14 -3.57 11.97
CA HIS A 992 -49.99 -2.58 12.65
C HIS A 992 -51.44 -3.04 12.76
N ARG A 993 -51.98 -3.69 11.72
CA ARG A 993 -53.31 -4.29 11.74
C ARG A 993 -53.43 -5.32 12.87
N LYS A 994 -52.46 -6.21 13.00
CA LYS A 994 -52.41 -7.20 14.11
C LYS A 994 -52.26 -6.55 15.47
N ALA A 995 -51.64 -5.39 15.56
CA ALA A 995 -51.58 -4.56 16.76
C ALA A 995 -52.88 -3.78 17.05
N GLY A 996 -53.90 -3.87 16.19
CA GLY A 996 -55.14 -3.09 16.29
C GLY A 996 -54.98 -1.61 15.90
N GLN A 997 -53.87 -1.22 15.28
CA GLN A 997 -53.52 0.17 15.00
C GLN A 997 -53.99 0.59 13.59
N ARG A 998 -55.31 0.67 13.41
CA ARG A 998 -55.98 0.92 12.11
C ARG A 998 -55.44 2.16 11.37
N ALA A 999 -55.35 3.30 12.04
CA ALA A 999 -54.93 4.57 11.42
C ALA A 999 -53.47 4.54 10.93
N ALA A 1000 -52.57 3.89 11.68
CA ALA A 1000 -51.18 3.72 11.28
C ALA A 1000 -51.07 2.83 10.02
N GLY A 1001 -51.84 1.74 9.98
CA GLY A 1001 -51.92 0.85 8.81
C GLY A 1001 -52.36 1.58 7.53
N PHE A 1002 -53.44 2.37 7.58
CA PHE A 1002 -53.89 3.13 6.40
C PHE A 1002 -52.89 4.18 5.92
N LYS A 1003 -52.20 4.84 6.86
CA LYS A 1003 -51.13 5.79 6.50
C LYS A 1003 -50.05 5.09 5.69
N LEU A 1004 -49.60 3.92 6.13
CA LEU A 1004 -48.59 3.12 5.44
C LEU A 1004 -49.06 2.61 4.08
N LEU A 1005 -50.31 2.15 3.95
CA LEU A 1005 -50.85 1.74 2.64
C LEU A 1005 -50.99 2.91 1.67
N THR A 1006 -51.35 4.10 2.16
CA THR A 1006 -51.39 5.32 1.34
C THR A 1006 -49.99 5.68 0.84
N GLU A 1007 -48.98 5.60 1.72
CA GLU A 1007 -47.59 5.80 1.35
C GLU A 1007 -47.10 4.73 0.35
N ALA A 1008 -47.46 3.47 0.57
CA ALA A 1008 -47.13 2.36 -0.34
C ALA A 1008 -47.68 2.60 -1.75
N ALA A 1009 -48.94 3.03 -1.87
CA ALA A 1009 -49.56 3.35 -3.15
C ALA A 1009 -48.86 4.53 -3.86
N GLN A 1010 -48.49 5.59 -3.11
CA GLN A 1010 -47.74 6.73 -3.67
C GLN A 1010 -46.33 6.34 -4.11
N VAL A 1011 -45.67 5.43 -3.39
CA VAL A 1011 -44.36 4.90 -3.81
C VAL A 1011 -44.53 4.05 -5.06
N ALA A 1012 -45.49 3.12 -5.09
CA ALA A 1012 -45.78 2.25 -6.22
C ALA A 1012 -46.08 3.04 -7.51
N GLU A 1013 -46.89 4.10 -7.42
CA GLU A 1013 -47.17 4.97 -8.56
C GLU A 1013 -45.90 5.68 -9.07
N ARG A 1014 -45.06 6.19 -8.16
CA ARG A 1014 -43.81 6.86 -8.54
C ARG A 1014 -42.79 5.90 -9.13
N SER A 1015 -42.63 4.71 -8.54
CA SER A 1015 -41.68 3.68 -9.00
C SER A 1015 -42.20 2.86 -10.19
N GLN A 1016 -43.50 2.97 -10.50
CA GLN A 1016 -44.21 2.10 -11.46
C GLN A 1016 -44.22 0.63 -11.04
N GLU A 1017 -44.02 0.33 -9.76
CA GLU A 1017 -44.20 -1.01 -9.23
C GLU A 1017 -45.70 -1.34 -9.15
N SER A 1018 -46.07 -2.53 -9.63
CA SER A 1018 -47.46 -3.00 -9.55
C SER A 1018 -47.59 -4.44 -9.06
N TRP A 1019 -46.48 -5.17 -8.99
CA TRP A 1019 -46.42 -6.59 -8.60
C TRP A 1019 -47.04 -6.91 -7.23
N CYS A 1020 -47.08 -5.92 -6.32
CA CYS A 1020 -47.63 -6.07 -4.98
C CYS A 1020 -49.00 -5.43 -4.77
N ASN A 1021 -49.60 -4.81 -5.80
CA ASN A 1021 -50.85 -4.04 -5.64
C ASN A 1021 -52.01 -4.89 -5.13
N ALA A 1022 -52.15 -6.13 -5.59
CA ALA A 1022 -53.17 -7.05 -5.07
C ALA A 1022 -52.97 -7.36 -3.57
N MET A 1023 -51.72 -7.42 -3.08
CA MET A 1023 -51.43 -7.59 -1.64
C MET A 1023 -51.76 -6.35 -0.83
N LEU A 1024 -51.49 -5.15 -1.38
CA LEU A 1024 -51.83 -3.89 -0.73
C LEU A 1024 -53.34 -3.71 -0.58
N GLU A 1025 -54.11 -4.01 -1.63
CA GLU A 1025 -55.58 -3.97 -1.59
C GLU A 1025 -56.16 -5.05 -0.66
N LEU A 1026 -55.54 -6.23 -0.61
CA LEU A 1026 -55.90 -7.26 0.36
C LEU A 1026 -55.71 -6.78 1.81
N GLU A 1027 -54.56 -6.19 2.15
CA GLU A 1027 -54.34 -5.64 3.49
C GLU A 1027 -55.22 -4.42 3.78
N ARG A 1028 -55.57 -3.61 2.76
CA ARG A 1028 -56.56 -2.52 2.89
C ARG A 1028 -57.90 -3.07 3.35
N GLY A 1029 -58.40 -4.11 2.69
CA GLY A 1029 -59.64 -4.80 3.10
C GLY A 1029 -59.56 -5.37 4.51
N GLN A 1030 -58.45 -6.01 4.89
CA GLN A 1030 -58.28 -6.53 6.25
C GLN A 1030 -58.21 -5.43 7.33
N LEU A 1031 -57.66 -4.25 7.03
CA LEU A 1031 -57.65 -3.10 7.93
C LEU A 1031 -59.03 -2.46 8.10
N LEU A 1032 -59.84 -2.45 7.03
CA LEU A 1032 -61.22 -1.98 7.09
C LEU A 1032 -62.04 -2.81 8.07
N LEU A 1033 -61.86 -4.14 8.07
CA LEU A 1033 -62.54 -5.06 8.98
C LEU A 1033 -62.15 -4.95 10.47
N LEU A 1034 -61.21 -4.06 10.84
CA LEU A 1034 -61.03 -3.68 12.26
C LEU A 1034 -62.19 -2.83 12.80
N ASP A 1035 -63.01 -2.30 11.89
CA ASP A 1035 -64.25 -1.59 12.18
C ASP A 1035 -65.41 -2.47 11.74
N ALA A 1036 -66.35 -2.72 12.66
CA ALA A 1036 -67.48 -3.62 12.43
C ALA A 1036 -68.71 -2.93 11.84
N SER A 1037 -68.59 -1.68 11.38
CA SER A 1037 -69.68 -0.98 10.69
C SER A 1037 -69.99 -1.60 9.33
N GLU A 1038 -71.25 -1.50 8.90
CA GLU A 1038 -71.72 -1.99 7.60
C GLU A 1038 -70.96 -1.30 6.45
N GLU A 1039 -70.74 0.01 6.56
CA GLU A 1039 -69.94 0.80 5.61
C GLU A 1039 -68.50 0.27 5.48
N ALA A 1040 -67.84 -0.08 6.61
CA ALA A 1040 -66.50 -0.65 6.58
C ALA A 1040 -66.47 -2.06 5.95
N CYS A 1041 -67.51 -2.87 6.16
CA CYS A 1041 -67.66 -4.17 5.52
C CYS A 1041 -67.84 -4.04 4.00
N ASP A 1042 -68.66 -3.09 3.54
CA ASP A 1042 -68.87 -2.83 2.10
C ASP A 1042 -67.59 -2.33 1.43
N GLU A 1043 -66.86 -1.41 2.07
CA GLU A 1043 -65.56 -0.97 1.58
C GLU A 1043 -64.53 -2.12 1.58
N ALA A 1044 -64.59 -3.03 2.55
CA ALA A 1044 -63.71 -4.19 2.61
C ALA A 1044 -64.00 -5.17 1.47
N ASP A 1045 -65.29 -5.43 1.17
CA ASP A 1045 -65.69 -6.25 0.02
C ASP A 1045 -65.17 -5.65 -1.29
N ALA A 1046 -65.32 -4.33 -1.46
CA ALA A 1046 -64.82 -3.61 -2.62
C ALA A 1046 -63.29 -3.73 -2.75
N ALA A 1047 -62.55 -3.58 -1.64
CA ALA A 1047 -61.10 -3.75 -1.61
C ALA A 1047 -60.67 -5.19 -1.95
N PHE A 1048 -61.33 -6.21 -1.40
CA PHE A 1048 -61.03 -7.61 -1.75
C PHE A 1048 -61.38 -7.93 -3.19
N LYS A 1049 -62.50 -7.41 -3.72
CA LYS A 1049 -62.84 -7.54 -5.13
C LYS A 1049 -61.74 -6.93 -6.01
N HIS A 1050 -61.30 -5.71 -5.68
CA HIS A 1050 -60.24 -5.04 -6.42
C HIS A 1050 -58.92 -5.83 -6.37
N ALA A 1051 -58.57 -6.40 -5.21
CA ALA A 1051 -57.42 -7.30 -5.08
C ALA A 1051 -57.54 -8.55 -5.98
N ILE A 1052 -58.73 -9.15 -6.08
CA ILE A 1052 -59.01 -10.28 -7.00
C ILE A 1052 -58.84 -9.83 -8.45
N ASP A 1053 -59.43 -8.70 -8.84
CA ASP A 1053 -59.39 -8.20 -10.22
C ASP A 1053 -57.92 -7.94 -10.65
N ILE A 1054 -57.10 -7.30 -9.79
CA ILE A 1054 -55.66 -7.11 -10.04
C ILE A 1054 -54.93 -8.45 -10.16
N ALA A 1055 -55.21 -9.40 -9.25
CA ALA A 1055 -54.56 -10.70 -9.26
C ALA A 1055 -54.89 -11.50 -10.53
N VAL A 1056 -56.13 -11.41 -11.03
CA VAL A 1056 -56.55 -12.02 -12.29
C VAL A 1056 -55.81 -11.39 -13.47
N ASP A 1057 -55.74 -10.06 -13.53
CA ASP A 1057 -55.03 -9.33 -14.58
C ASP A 1057 -53.53 -9.70 -14.64
N GLN A 1058 -52.93 -9.92 -13.47
CA GLN A 1058 -51.53 -10.35 -13.35
C GLN A 1058 -51.33 -11.86 -13.47
N SER A 1059 -52.40 -12.66 -13.62
CA SER A 1059 -52.36 -14.12 -13.51
C SER A 1059 -51.76 -14.65 -12.19
N ALA A 1060 -51.85 -13.86 -11.12
CA ALA A 1060 -51.30 -14.15 -9.81
C ALA A 1060 -52.24 -15.06 -8.99
N LYS A 1061 -52.33 -16.34 -9.35
CA LYS A 1061 -53.28 -17.31 -8.78
C LYS A 1061 -53.22 -17.45 -7.26
N THR A 1062 -52.04 -17.38 -6.66
CA THR A 1062 -51.93 -17.45 -5.19
C THR A 1062 -52.55 -16.22 -4.51
N LEU A 1063 -52.42 -15.03 -5.11
CA LEU A 1063 -53.03 -13.80 -4.60
C LEU A 1063 -54.54 -13.77 -4.85
N GLU A 1064 -55.00 -14.27 -6.00
CA GLU A 1064 -56.42 -14.46 -6.31
C GLU A 1064 -57.08 -15.36 -5.25
N LEU A 1065 -56.42 -16.47 -4.88
CA LEU A 1065 -56.88 -17.36 -3.82
C LEU A 1065 -56.96 -16.64 -2.48
N ARG A 1066 -55.90 -15.92 -2.07
CA ARG A 1066 -55.87 -15.21 -0.77
C ARG A 1066 -56.97 -14.17 -0.64
N ALA A 1067 -57.16 -13.35 -1.68
CA ALA A 1067 -58.21 -12.35 -1.69
C ALA A 1067 -59.60 -13.01 -1.70
N SER A 1068 -59.77 -14.12 -2.42
CA SER A 1068 -61.01 -14.91 -2.42
C SER A 1068 -61.31 -15.53 -1.05
N ILE A 1069 -60.30 -16.01 -0.31
CA ILE A 1069 -60.46 -16.51 1.06
C ILE A 1069 -60.97 -15.39 1.98
N ALA A 1070 -60.33 -14.21 1.94
CA ALA A 1070 -60.69 -13.08 2.79
C ALA A 1070 -62.13 -12.61 2.50
N ARG A 1071 -62.49 -12.48 1.23
CA ARG A 1071 -63.83 -12.10 0.80
C ARG A 1071 -64.88 -13.16 1.12
N ALA A 1072 -64.55 -14.44 0.98
CA ALA A 1072 -65.46 -15.54 1.33
C ALA A 1072 -65.71 -15.61 2.83
N ARG A 1073 -64.70 -15.31 3.66
CA ARG A 1073 -64.86 -15.18 5.11
C ARG A 1073 -65.83 -14.06 5.45
N LEU A 1074 -65.70 -12.89 4.84
CA LEU A 1074 -66.62 -11.77 5.02
C LEU A 1074 -68.08 -12.16 4.70
N TYR A 1075 -68.32 -12.79 3.55
CA TYR A 1075 -69.65 -13.29 3.20
C TYR A 1075 -70.18 -14.34 4.17
N ALA A 1076 -69.33 -15.27 4.61
CA ALA A 1076 -69.73 -16.27 5.61
C ALA A 1076 -70.13 -15.59 6.93
N ASP A 1077 -69.38 -14.59 7.38
CA ASP A 1077 -69.64 -13.85 8.61
C ASP A 1077 -70.92 -12.98 8.51
N GLN A 1078 -71.31 -12.56 7.30
CA GLN A 1078 -72.58 -11.89 6.98
C GLN A 1078 -73.77 -12.86 6.78
N GLY A 1079 -73.54 -14.18 6.87
CA GLY A 1079 -74.58 -15.20 6.67
C GLY A 1079 -74.83 -15.59 5.20
N GLU A 1080 -74.01 -15.11 4.26
CA GLU A 1080 -74.08 -15.39 2.82
C GLU A 1080 -73.22 -16.62 2.43
N GLY A 1081 -73.36 -17.74 3.16
CA GLY A 1081 -72.48 -18.91 3.02
C GLY A 1081 -72.45 -19.53 1.61
N GLN A 1082 -73.59 -19.60 0.91
CA GLN A 1082 -73.62 -20.14 -0.45
C GLN A 1082 -72.81 -19.27 -1.42
N LYS A 1083 -72.91 -17.94 -1.31
CA LYS A 1083 -72.15 -16.99 -2.12
C LYS A 1083 -70.65 -17.11 -1.86
N ALA A 1084 -70.25 -17.32 -0.60
CA ALA A 1084 -68.87 -17.61 -0.23
C ALA A 1084 -68.35 -18.90 -0.88
N ILE A 1085 -69.14 -19.98 -0.87
CA ILE A 1085 -68.79 -21.26 -1.51
C ILE A 1085 -68.66 -21.11 -3.03
N ASP A 1086 -69.64 -20.49 -3.68
CA ASP A 1086 -69.69 -20.32 -5.14
C ASP A 1086 -68.51 -19.50 -5.65
N MET A 1087 -68.04 -18.53 -4.88
CA MET A 1087 -66.89 -17.70 -5.21
C MET A 1087 -65.55 -18.39 -4.94
N LEU A 1088 -65.38 -19.06 -3.80
CA LEU A 1088 -64.07 -19.63 -3.41
C LEU A 1088 -63.78 -20.97 -4.10
N THR A 1089 -64.82 -21.77 -4.40
CA THR A 1089 -64.63 -23.13 -4.96
C THR A 1089 -63.90 -23.14 -6.31
N PRO A 1090 -64.20 -22.26 -7.29
CA PRO A 1090 -63.53 -22.26 -8.60
C PRO A 1090 -62.01 -22.06 -8.49
N ILE A 1091 -61.56 -21.06 -7.74
CA ILE A 1091 -60.13 -20.78 -7.57
C ILE A 1091 -59.44 -21.85 -6.72
N TYR A 1092 -60.07 -22.34 -5.65
CA TYR A 1092 -59.53 -23.46 -4.87
C TYR A 1092 -59.31 -24.71 -5.75
N SER A 1093 -60.25 -25.02 -6.65
CA SER A 1093 -60.17 -26.19 -7.53
C SER A 1093 -59.15 -26.05 -8.66
N TRP A 1094 -58.66 -24.84 -8.94
CA TRP A 1094 -57.60 -24.61 -9.92
C TRP A 1094 -56.27 -25.23 -9.47
N PHE A 1095 -56.01 -25.28 -8.16
CA PHE A 1095 -54.76 -25.81 -7.61
C PHE A 1095 -54.76 -27.35 -7.60
N ALA A 1096 -53.89 -27.94 -8.42
CA ALA A 1096 -53.69 -29.40 -8.49
C ALA A 1096 -52.53 -29.93 -7.61
N HIS A 1097 -51.65 -29.03 -7.13
CA HIS A 1097 -50.45 -29.35 -6.35
C HIS A 1097 -50.33 -28.37 -5.16
N GLY A 1098 -49.42 -28.64 -4.22
CA GLY A 1098 -49.23 -27.78 -3.03
C GLY A 1098 -50.36 -27.83 -2.00
N VAL A 1099 -51.16 -28.89 -1.97
CA VAL A 1099 -52.34 -29.05 -1.07
C VAL A 1099 -52.06 -28.86 0.43
N GLU A 1100 -50.80 -29.01 0.85
CA GLU A 1100 -50.35 -28.81 2.23
C GLU A 1100 -49.90 -27.35 2.52
N THR A 1101 -49.95 -26.46 1.53
CA THR A 1101 -49.62 -25.04 1.73
C THR A 1101 -50.65 -24.37 2.64
N ARG A 1102 -50.18 -23.41 3.46
CA ARG A 1102 -51.04 -22.71 4.45
C ARG A 1102 -52.26 -22.06 3.82
N ASP A 1103 -52.16 -21.49 2.61
CA ASP A 1103 -53.28 -20.86 1.91
C ASP A 1103 -54.35 -21.87 1.46
N LEU A 1104 -53.95 -23.00 0.87
CA LEU A 1104 -54.90 -24.04 0.46
C LEU A 1104 -55.54 -24.74 1.67
N LEU A 1105 -54.78 -24.93 2.76
CA LEU A 1105 -55.33 -25.42 4.02
C LEU A 1105 -56.36 -24.45 4.61
N ARG A 1106 -56.12 -23.13 4.55
CA ARG A 1106 -57.08 -22.09 4.96
C ARG A 1106 -58.34 -22.10 4.10
N ALA A 1107 -58.21 -22.16 2.77
CA ALA A 1107 -59.36 -22.27 1.87
C ALA A 1107 -60.19 -23.53 2.14
N ARG A 1108 -59.52 -24.69 2.27
CA ARG A 1108 -60.18 -25.97 2.58
C ARG A 1108 -60.93 -25.92 3.91
N THR A 1109 -60.28 -25.37 4.93
CA THR A 1109 -60.87 -25.22 6.28
C THR A 1109 -62.08 -24.29 6.23
N LEU A 1110 -62.00 -23.17 5.52
CA LEU A 1110 -63.11 -22.23 5.36
C LEU A 1110 -64.29 -22.89 4.63
N LEU A 1111 -64.04 -23.57 3.50
CA LEU A 1111 -65.08 -24.30 2.77
C LEU A 1111 -65.73 -25.40 3.63
N SER A 1112 -64.97 -26.09 4.49
CA SER A 1112 -65.53 -27.07 5.42
C SER A 1112 -66.31 -26.46 6.60
N GLN A 1113 -66.05 -25.20 6.95
CA GLN A 1113 -66.77 -24.49 8.01
C GLN A 1113 -68.09 -23.88 7.52
N ILE A 1114 -68.19 -23.52 6.24
CA ILE A 1114 -69.37 -22.88 5.64
C ILE A 1114 -70.40 -23.92 5.16
N ARG A 1115 -69.92 -25.09 4.72
CA ARG A 1115 -70.76 -26.25 4.37
C ARG A 1115 -71.30 -26.92 5.62
#